data_AF-A0A132U894-F1
#
_entry.id   AF-A0A132U894-F1
#
_cell.length_a   1.000
_cell.length_b   1.000
_cell.length_c   1.000
_cell.angle_alpha   90.00
_cell.angle_beta   90.00
_cell.angle_gamma   90.00
#
_symmetry.space_group_name_H-M   'P 1'
#
loop_
_entity.id
_entity.type
_entity.pdbx_description
1 polymer ?
#
loop_
_entity_poly.entity_id
_entity_poly.type
_entity_poly.pdbx_seq_one_letter_code
_entity_poly.pdbx_strand_id
1 'polypeptide(L)'
;MLRIILNELIKGWDNGLVQTEVWRWDGIGWNECIPQQEEDFIRADEDLFVAVPAVAGLYRVDYSRKPLEPLLVLPDVEESALRAELLHPAPFKLKEGTLWGYINNEGKTAIEPRYDYAEEFQANGLAVVQRKDKSGLIDSTGREKVKPVYSFIAPFSEGRAVVSDAKGYTLIDEKGKEVTPARADYLNSLQEGRALFSKQSTTGKSLYGYWDAQGKEVLPAVYEDAGDFAAGTALVKIKDSEYALIDPQGAVLHTYHYPFVGYPGDGLLAFQAEENGKYGYLHTDGTIAVQPQFTAALPFSGGRAVVNTASNYGNAYGLIDKQGKQIIPATYYEVLQLGEDRVALGTPLIASQPYRGSRYAIADAVTGRILSSHPLLGVNNYQNGLASVYDTQNTYFIDKSGKKAAQPPVLPGSGTLSFSGSLIRADVDLRTSYYDRKGKQVWRQNGVIPLRPPYSVLEKKYKPNRDYLVYYPVVEGIAITDVSREVNDKLRSLSLAEGAGTGGGTQDFSYTGDFAVSFFRKVLLVLELSGYRYPFGAAHGMPTRIYTHINLKNGRFYRLGDLFKPGSKYVQKLSDIVGKQIANDPQYDYVFPNTYKGISVDQPFYVDGEALYLYFAPYEIAPYAAGFPTFRIPYAEIMGLISTEGEFWQSFH
;
A
#
# COMPACT_ATOMS: atom_id res chain seq x y z
N MET A 1 -2.83 -5.15 54.06
CA MET A 1 -3.16 -4.91 52.64
C MET A 1 -3.53 -3.44 52.48
N LEU A 2 -3.05 -2.77 51.45
CA LEU A 2 -3.55 -1.47 51.00
C LEU A 2 -4.73 -1.72 50.06
N ARG A 3 -5.79 -0.92 50.19
CA ARG A 3 -6.92 -0.91 49.23
C ARG A 3 -6.69 0.19 48.22
N ILE A 4 -6.67 -0.16 46.94
CA ILE A 4 -6.51 0.78 45.83
C ILE A 4 -7.84 0.89 45.12
N ILE A 5 -8.44 2.08 45.13
CA ILE A 5 -9.70 2.38 44.46
C ILE A 5 -9.43 2.66 42.97
N LEU A 6 -10.18 2.02 42.09
CA LEU A 6 -10.00 2.04 40.63
C LEU A 6 -10.96 3.03 39.95
N ASN A 7 -10.93 4.29 40.39
CA ASN A 7 -11.89 5.36 40.03
C ASN A 7 -12.05 5.66 38.53
N GLU A 8 -11.11 5.26 37.67
CA GLU A 8 -11.18 5.51 36.22
C GLU A 8 -11.80 4.34 35.42
N LEU A 9 -11.99 3.17 36.03
CA LEU A 9 -12.49 1.98 35.34
C LEU A 9 -14.03 1.96 35.18
N ILE A 10 -14.75 2.84 35.87
CA ILE A 10 -16.22 2.82 35.97
C ILE A 10 -16.88 3.94 35.13
N LYS A 11 -16.12 4.95 34.66
CA LYS A 11 -16.69 6.07 33.89
C LYS A 11 -17.33 5.59 32.57
N GLY A 12 -18.66 5.67 32.51
CA GLY A 12 -19.48 5.44 31.30
C GLY A 12 -19.98 4.01 31.10
N TRP A 13 -20.09 3.19 32.14
CA TRP A 13 -20.58 1.81 32.03
C TRP A 13 -21.65 1.48 33.08
N ASP A 14 -22.92 1.70 32.71
CA ASP A 14 -24.03 1.69 33.67
C ASP A 14 -24.62 0.29 34.01
N ASN A 15 -24.16 -0.82 33.39
CA ASN A 15 -24.72 -2.16 33.67
C ASN A 15 -23.80 -3.33 33.24
N GLY A 16 -22.83 -3.70 34.07
CA GLY A 16 -21.99 -4.89 33.84
C GLY A 16 -21.16 -5.29 35.07
N LEU A 17 -20.57 -6.48 35.02
CA LEU A 17 -19.71 -7.02 36.07
C LEU A 17 -18.23 -6.84 35.72
N VAL A 18 -17.39 -6.47 36.69
CA VAL A 18 -15.93 -6.36 36.53
C VAL A 18 -15.26 -7.46 37.36
N GLN A 19 -14.39 -8.24 36.73
CA GLN A 19 -13.50 -9.18 37.42
C GLN A 19 -12.07 -8.66 37.36
N THR A 20 -11.32 -8.79 38.45
CA THR A 20 -9.94 -8.30 38.54
C THR A 20 -8.98 -9.37 39.03
N GLU A 21 -7.75 -9.34 38.53
CA GLU A 21 -6.62 -10.13 39.01
C GLU A 21 -5.47 -9.19 39.36
N VAL A 22 -4.76 -9.48 40.45
CA VAL A 22 -3.63 -8.66 40.91
C VAL A 22 -2.37 -9.50 40.84
N TRP A 23 -1.37 -8.99 40.13
CA TRP A 23 -0.09 -9.65 39.91
C TRP A 23 1.05 -8.82 40.48
N ARG A 24 2.05 -9.47 41.10
CA ARG A 24 3.27 -8.84 41.57
C ARG A 24 4.48 -9.26 40.74
N TRP A 25 5.36 -8.31 40.44
CA TRP A 25 6.63 -8.56 39.76
C TRP A 25 7.65 -9.14 40.72
N ASP A 26 8.19 -10.31 40.41
CA ASP A 26 9.17 -11.03 41.24
C ASP A 26 10.64 -10.69 40.91
N GLY A 27 10.87 -9.88 39.87
CA GLY A 27 12.20 -9.53 39.35
C GLY A 27 12.48 -10.06 37.94
N ILE A 28 11.75 -11.09 37.50
CA ILE A 28 11.90 -11.71 36.16
C ILE A 28 10.57 -11.80 35.39
N GLY A 29 9.42 -11.72 36.07
CA GLY A 29 8.10 -11.81 35.45
C GLY A 29 6.95 -11.43 36.39
N TRP A 30 5.73 -11.42 35.84
CA TRP A 30 4.48 -11.25 36.60
C TRP A 30 3.95 -12.61 37.04
N ASN A 31 4.66 -13.28 37.96
CA ASN A 31 4.40 -14.69 38.27
C ASN A 31 3.65 -14.91 39.61
N GLU A 32 3.57 -13.89 40.47
CA GLU A 32 2.90 -13.98 41.77
C GLU A 32 1.49 -13.38 41.68
N CYS A 33 0.46 -14.21 41.54
CA CYS A 33 -0.94 -13.79 41.61
C CYS A 33 -1.36 -13.64 43.08
N ILE A 34 -1.92 -12.48 43.42
CA ILE A 34 -2.35 -12.11 44.77
C ILE A 34 -3.87 -12.34 44.86
N PRO A 35 -4.33 -13.31 45.67
CA PRO A 35 -5.74 -13.61 45.82
C PRO A 35 -6.52 -12.38 46.33
N GLN A 36 -7.64 -12.08 45.67
CA GLN A 36 -8.61 -11.09 46.13
C GLN A 36 -9.66 -11.79 46.99
N GLN A 37 -10.21 -11.13 48.01
CA GLN A 37 -11.21 -11.74 48.89
C GLN A 37 -12.51 -12.03 48.11
N GLU A 38 -13.07 -13.22 48.35
CA GLU A 38 -14.22 -13.84 47.68
C GLU A 38 -15.51 -13.01 47.82
N GLU A 39 -15.73 -12.09 46.89
CA GLU A 39 -17.07 -11.81 46.37
C GLU A 39 -16.92 -11.70 44.85
N ASP A 40 -17.35 -12.74 44.14
CA ASP A 40 -17.02 -12.93 42.72
C ASP A 40 -17.50 -11.81 41.79
N PHE A 41 -18.36 -10.88 42.23
CA PHE A 41 -18.88 -9.81 41.38
C PHE A 41 -19.34 -8.60 42.21
N ILE A 42 -18.60 -7.48 42.14
CA ILE A 42 -19.02 -6.19 42.72
C ILE A 42 -19.73 -5.37 41.63
N ARG A 43 -20.92 -4.84 41.93
CA ARG A 43 -21.68 -3.99 40.99
C ARG A 43 -20.99 -2.64 40.80
N ALA A 44 -21.09 -2.09 39.59
CA ALA A 44 -20.42 -0.85 39.17
C ALA A 44 -20.89 0.43 39.90
N ASP A 45 -21.85 0.34 40.82
CA ASP A 45 -22.32 1.43 41.68
C ASP A 45 -21.63 1.49 43.06
N GLU A 46 -20.74 0.55 43.37
CA GLU A 46 -19.89 0.57 44.57
C GLU A 46 -18.41 0.85 44.21
N ASP A 47 -17.66 1.49 45.12
CA ASP A 47 -16.26 1.88 44.93
C ASP A 47 -15.37 0.64 44.63
N LEU A 48 -15.13 0.34 43.35
CA LEU A 48 -14.29 -0.79 42.93
C LEU A 48 -12.87 -0.65 43.52
N PHE A 49 -12.46 -1.58 44.38
CA PHE A 49 -11.12 -1.61 44.95
C PHE A 49 -10.46 -2.97 44.78
N VAL A 50 -9.13 -2.97 44.71
CA VAL A 50 -8.30 -4.18 44.82
C VAL A 50 -7.42 -4.09 46.06
N ALA A 51 -7.10 -5.24 46.64
CA ALA A 51 -6.21 -5.36 47.80
C ALA A 51 -4.79 -5.74 47.33
N VAL A 52 -3.80 -4.92 47.69
CA VAL A 52 -2.38 -5.22 47.47
C VAL A 52 -1.63 -5.31 48.81
N PRO A 53 -0.57 -6.13 48.93
CA PRO A 53 0.31 -6.14 50.10
C PRO A 53 0.94 -4.77 50.35
N ALA A 54 1.10 -4.39 51.63
CA ALA A 54 1.72 -3.12 52.02
C ALA A 54 3.26 -3.23 52.00
N VAL A 55 3.82 -3.78 50.92
CA VAL A 55 5.27 -3.92 50.71
C VAL A 55 5.65 -3.30 49.37
N ALA A 56 6.82 -2.64 49.33
CA ALA A 56 7.31 -1.99 48.11
C ALA A 56 7.50 -3.01 46.99
N GLY A 57 7.06 -2.66 45.78
CA GLY A 57 7.13 -3.53 44.61
C GLY A 57 6.34 -2.98 43.42
N LEU A 58 6.51 -3.60 42.26
CA LEU A 58 5.67 -3.34 41.09
C LEU A 58 4.48 -4.30 41.10
N TYR A 59 3.28 -3.75 40.95
CA TYR A 59 2.03 -4.48 40.91
C TYR A 59 1.29 -4.14 39.61
N ARG A 60 0.67 -5.15 38.99
CA ARG A 60 -0.19 -5.02 37.82
C ARG A 60 -1.59 -5.48 38.20
N VAL A 61 -2.60 -4.74 37.76
CA VAL A 61 -4.01 -5.13 37.91
C VAL A 61 -4.55 -5.38 36.52
N ASP A 62 -4.93 -6.62 36.26
CA ASP A 62 -5.62 -7.02 35.03
C ASP A 62 -7.12 -7.05 35.33
N TYR A 63 -7.96 -6.64 34.38
CA TYR A 63 -9.41 -6.64 34.56
C TYR A 63 -10.14 -7.08 33.29
N SER A 64 -11.31 -7.68 33.48
CA SER A 64 -12.22 -8.01 32.39
C SER A 64 -13.64 -7.55 32.71
N ARG A 65 -14.39 -7.22 31.66
CA ARG A 65 -15.74 -6.69 31.73
C ARG A 65 -16.71 -7.71 31.15
N LYS A 66 -17.73 -8.11 31.92
CA LYS A 66 -18.78 -9.04 31.49
C LYS A 66 -20.14 -8.34 31.44
N PRO A 67 -20.77 -8.18 30.26
CA PRO A 67 -22.14 -7.69 30.17
C PRO A 67 -23.14 -8.74 30.68
N LEU A 68 -24.25 -8.30 31.28
CA LEU A 68 -25.42 -9.16 31.55
C LEU A 68 -26.21 -9.29 30.24
N GLU A 69 -26.26 -10.49 29.67
CA GLU A 69 -26.88 -10.73 28.35
C GLU A 69 -28.40 -10.52 28.35
N PRO A 70 -28.96 -10.01 27.24
CA PRO A 70 -30.30 -10.40 26.79
C PRO A 70 -30.26 -11.16 25.46
N LEU A 71 -30.95 -12.31 25.44
CA LEU A 71 -31.22 -13.16 24.27
C LEU A 71 -32.13 -12.46 23.26
N LEU A 72 -31.69 -12.43 21.99
CA LEU A 72 -32.55 -12.31 20.81
C LEU A 72 -31.91 -13.12 19.67
N VAL A 73 -32.58 -14.20 19.29
CA VAL A 73 -32.19 -15.14 18.22
C VAL A 73 -32.86 -14.70 16.91
N LEU A 74 -32.08 -14.66 15.83
CA LEU A 74 -32.55 -14.63 14.43
C LEU A 74 -31.79 -15.72 13.64
N PRO A 75 -32.40 -16.27 12.57
CA PRO A 75 -32.30 -17.69 12.26
C PRO A 75 -31.03 -18.11 11.49
N ASP A 76 -30.73 -19.39 11.68
CA ASP A 76 -29.60 -20.19 11.21
C ASP A 76 -29.06 -19.84 9.82
N VAL A 77 -27.85 -19.27 9.83
CA VAL A 77 -26.87 -19.43 8.74
C VAL A 77 -25.90 -20.52 9.20
N GLU A 78 -25.74 -21.55 8.37
CA GLU A 78 -25.00 -22.79 8.64
C GLU A 78 -23.75 -22.62 9.54
N GLU A 79 -23.81 -23.27 10.69
CA GLU A 79 -22.80 -23.35 11.77
C GLU A 79 -21.45 -23.99 11.37
N SER A 80 -21.15 -24.20 10.08
CA SER A 80 -19.86 -24.70 9.61
C SER A 80 -18.89 -23.62 9.13
N ALA A 81 -19.31 -22.36 9.05
CA ALA A 81 -18.39 -21.22 8.98
C ALA A 81 -17.87 -20.92 10.39
N LEU A 82 -17.03 -21.83 10.91
CA LEU A 82 -16.21 -21.61 12.10
C LEU A 82 -15.72 -20.16 12.08
N ARG A 83 -15.91 -19.46 13.21
CA ARG A 83 -15.35 -18.15 13.54
C ARG A 83 -13.84 -18.13 13.27
N ALA A 84 -13.44 -18.01 12.02
CA ALA A 84 -12.11 -17.59 11.66
C ALA A 84 -12.04 -16.15 12.17
N GLU A 85 -11.23 -15.91 13.20
CA GLU A 85 -10.85 -14.54 13.52
C GLU A 85 -10.38 -13.89 12.22
N LEU A 86 -11.13 -12.89 11.75
CA LEU A 86 -10.72 -12.12 10.60
C LEU A 86 -9.39 -11.47 10.95
N LEU A 87 -8.36 -11.87 10.23
CA LEU A 87 -7.01 -11.36 10.40
C LEU A 87 -6.80 -10.22 9.40
N HIS A 88 -6.19 -9.14 9.87
CA HIS A 88 -5.97 -7.93 9.10
C HIS A 88 -4.48 -7.71 8.88
N PRO A 89 -4.01 -7.49 7.64
CA PRO A 89 -2.60 -7.29 7.37
C PRO A 89 -2.12 -5.97 8.00
N ALA A 90 -1.02 -6.03 8.73
CA ALA A 90 -0.52 -4.91 9.53
C ALA A 90 0.99 -4.71 9.33
N PRO A 91 1.44 -3.51 8.92
CA PRO A 91 2.86 -3.21 8.81
C PRO A 91 3.48 -2.79 10.16
N PHE A 92 4.62 -3.36 10.51
CA PHE A 92 5.37 -3.05 11.73
C PHE A 92 6.73 -2.46 11.36
N LYS A 93 7.09 -1.33 11.94
CA LYS A 93 8.44 -0.75 11.83
C LYS A 93 9.38 -1.45 12.80
N LEU A 94 10.34 -2.20 12.29
CA LEU A 94 11.31 -2.98 13.06
C LEU A 94 12.73 -2.51 12.78
N LYS A 95 13.71 -3.06 13.49
CA LYS A 95 15.14 -2.78 13.24
C LYS A 95 15.62 -3.36 11.90
N GLU A 96 14.91 -4.34 11.34
CA GLU A 96 15.11 -4.93 10.03
C GLU A 96 14.38 -4.18 8.90
N GLY A 97 13.70 -3.06 9.21
CA GLY A 97 12.83 -2.35 8.27
C GLY A 97 11.35 -2.56 8.56
N THR A 98 10.48 -2.24 7.61
CA THR A 98 9.04 -2.46 7.77
C THR A 98 8.68 -3.88 7.32
N LEU A 99 8.14 -4.70 8.22
CA LEU A 99 7.65 -6.04 7.90
C LEU A 99 6.17 -6.16 8.21
N TRP A 100 5.47 -6.96 7.42
CA TRP A 100 4.05 -7.25 7.57
C TRP A 100 3.83 -8.51 8.38
N GLY A 101 2.85 -8.40 9.28
CA GLY A 101 2.20 -9.50 10.01
C GLY A 101 0.69 -9.34 9.92
N TYR A 102 -0.03 -10.00 10.83
CA TYR A 102 -1.49 -9.89 10.90
C TYR A 102 -1.96 -9.66 12.32
N ILE A 103 -3.00 -8.83 12.47
CA ILE A 103 -3.68 -8.56 13.74
C ILE A 103 -5.10 -9.13 13.73
N ASN A 104 -5.63 -9.49 14.88
CA ASN A 104 -7.04 -9.84 15.04
C ASN A 104 -7.92 -8.57 15.22
N ASN A 105 -9.23 -8.77 15.39
CA ASN A 105 -10.21 -7.70 15.61
C ASN A 105 -9.97 -6.84 16.87
N GLU A 106 -9.21 -7.34 17.84
CA GLU A 106 -8.85 -6.60 19.05
C GLU A 106 -7.57 -5.78 18.87
N GLY A 107 -6.92 -5.89 17.71
CA GLY A 107 -5.64 -5.26 17.42
C GLY A 107 -4.43 -6.01 17.98
N LYS A 108 -4.60 -7.26 18.45
CA LYS A 108 -3.48 -8.10 18.91
C LYS A 108 -2.82 -8.77 17.71
N THR A 109 -1.49 -8.84 17.72
CA THR A 109 -0.74 -9.60 16.70
C THR A 109 -1.10 -11.08 16.78
N ALA A 110 -1.62 -11.63 15.69
CA ALA A 110 -1.96 -13.04 15.52
C ALA A 110 -0.90 -13.79 14.68
N ILE A 111 -0.32 -13.11 13.68
CA ILE A 111 0.81 -13.61 12.90
C ILE A 111 1.93 -12.57 13.01
N GLU A 112 3.06 -12.98 13.58
CA GLU A 112 4.23 -12.11 13.78
C GLU A 112 4.75 -11.54 12.45
N PRO A 113 5.22 -10.27 12.44
CA PRO A 113 5.73 -9.63 11.25
C PRO A 113 6.99 -10.32 10.72
N ARG A 114 6.92 -10.81 9.48
CA ARG A 114 8.03 -11.53 8.83
C ARG A 114 8.01 -11.50 7.30
N TYR A 115 7.01 -10.83 6.71
CA TYR A 115 6.83 -10.71 5.27
C TYR A 115 7.19 -9.29 4.83
N ASP A 116 7.71 -9.14 3.63
CA ASP A 116 7.99 -7.82 3.06
C ASP A 116 6.69 -7.11 2.65
N TYR A 117 5.67 -7.91 2.30
CA TYR A 117 4.31 -7.47 1.99
C TYR A 117 3.29 -8.56 2.30
N ALA A 118 2.06 -8.18 2.64
CA ALA A 118 0.98 -9.10 2.96
C ALA A 118 -0.39 -8.52 2.53
N GLU A 119 -1.16 -9.32 1.81
CA GLU A 119 -2.53 -8.98 1.38
C GLU A 119 -3.58 -9.42 2.41
N GLU A 120 -4.82 -8.97 2.24
CA GLU A 120 -5.94 -9.41 3.06
C GLU A 120 -6.25 -10.91 2.87
N PHE A 121 -6.78 -11.55 3.91
CA PHE A 121 -7.33 -12.89 3.77
C PHE A 121 -8.57 -12.85 2.88
N GLN A 122 -8.58 -13.69 1.87
CA GLN A 122 -9.69 -13.84 0.95
C GLN A 122 -10.78 -14.74 1.57
N ALA A 123 -11.95 -14.80 0.92
CA ALA A 123 -13.07 -15.61 1.39
C ALA A 123 -12.73 -17.11 1.56
N ASN A 124 -11.73 -17.61 0.82
CA ASN A 124 -11.22 -18.98 0.95
C ASN A 124 -10.22 -19.20 2.10
N GLY A 125 -9.98 -18.18 2.92
CA GLY A 125 -9.08 -18.25 4.08
C GLY A 125 -7.59 -18.24 3.74
N LEU A 126 -7.23 -17.85 2.51
CA LEU A 126 -5.84 -17.71 2.07
C LEU A 126 -5.46 -16.23 1.91
N ALA A 127 -4.20 -15.92 2.20
CA ALA A 127 -3.62 -14.62 1.89
C ALA A 127 -2.33 -14.77 1.09
N VAL A 128 -2.11 -13.84 0.16
CA VAL A 128 -0.85 -13.72 -0.58
C VAL A 128 0.14 -12.94 0.29
N VAL A 129 1.35 -13.49 0.43
CA VAL A 129 2.44 -12.86 1.17
C VAL A 129 3.71 -12.83 0.33
N GLN A 130 4.53 -11.79 0.50
CA GLN A 130 5.80 -11.65 -0.18
C GLN A 130 6.98 -11.76 0.78
N ARG A 131 8.03 -12.44 0.36
CA ARG A 131 9.32 -12.51 1.06
C ARG A 131 10.46 -12.65 0.05
N LYS A 132 11.46 -11.76 0.13
CA LYS A 132 12.61 -11.69 -0.78
C LYS A 132 12.18 -11.67 -2.25
N ASP A 133 11.29 -10.74 -2.60
CA ASP A 133 10.75 -10.55 -3.95
C ASP A 133 9.98 -11.74 -4.53
N LYS A 134 9.59 -12.71 -3.70
CA LYS A 134 8.79 -13.87 -4.10
C LYS A 134 7.49 -13.93 -3.33
N SER A 135 6.43 -14.35 -4.01
CA SER A 135 5.08 -14.50 -3.47
C SER A 135 4.79 -15.96 -3.10
N GLY A 136 4.08 -16.13 -1.98
CA GLY A 136 3.58 -17.39 -1.46
C GLY A 136 2.15 -17.24 -0.91
N LEU A 137 1.61 -18.32 -0.37
CA LEU A 137 0.28 -18.37 0.23
C LEU A 137 0.35 -18.84 1.66
N ILE A 138 -0.39 -18.20 2.55
CA ILE A 138 -0.55 -18.63 3.94
C ILE A 138 -2.02 -18.85 4.28
N ASP A 139 -2.27 -19.73 5.25
CA ASP A 139 -3.57 -19.83 5.91
C ASP A 139 -3.67 -18.88 7.12
N SER A 140 -4.85 -18.80 7.74
CA SER A 140 -5.11 -17.94 8.91
C SER A 140 -4.32 -18.31 10.17
N THR A 141 -3.67 -19.48 10.20
CA THR A 141 -2.72 -19.84 11.28
C THR A 141 -1.31 -19.33 11.00
N GLY A 142 -1.10 -18.69 9.84
CA GLY A 142 0.20 -18.25 9.35
C GLY A 142 1.06 -19.37 8.76
N ARG A 143 0.52 -20.56 8.54
CA ARG A 143 1.25 -21.66 7.89
C ARG A 143 1.30 -21.43 6.39
N GLU A 144 2.50 -21.54 5.82
CA GLU A 144 2.72 -21.46 4.38
C GLU A 144 2.06 -22.68 3.68
N LYS A 145 1.01 -22.43 2.91
CA LYS A 145 0.42 -23.38 1.96
C LYS A 145 1.27 -23.49 0.71
N VAL A 146 1.80 -22.35 0.26
CA VAL A 146 2.78 -22.24 -0.81
C VAL A 146 3.91 -21.38 -0.29
N LYS A 147 5.14 -21.91 -0.31
CA LYS A 147 6.32 -21.14 0.06
C LYS A 147 6.51 -19.97 -0.91
N PRO A 148 7.13 -18.85 -0.48
CA PRO A 148 7.48 -17.75 -1.39
C PRO A 148 8.44 -18.21 -2.50
N VAL A 149 7.90 -18.59 -3.66
CA VAL A 149 8.67 -19.13 -4.80
C VAL A 149 8.24 -18.52 -6.14
N TYR A 150 6.99 -18.09 -6.26
CA TYR A 150 6.48 -17.44 -7.45
C TYR A 150 6.93 -15.99 -7.49
N SER A 151 7.11 -15.43 -8.68
CA SER A 151 7.37 -13.99 -8.82
C SER A 151 6.12 -13.16 -8.53
N PHE A 152 4.93 -13.73 -8.76
CA PHE A 152 3.64 -13.09 -8.50
C PHE A 152 2.56 -14.15 -8.29
N ILE A 153 1.57 -13.83 -7.44
CA ILE A 153 0.32 -14.60 -7.25
C ILE A 153 -0.82 -13.58 -7.24
N ALA A 154 -1.76 -13.70 -8.17
CA ALA A 154 -2.98 -12.88 -8.18
C ALA A 154 -3.97 -13.35 -7.10
N PRO A 155 -4.94 -12.49 -6.69
CA PRO A 155 -6.07 -12.92 -5.90
C PRO A 155 -6.81 -14.10 -6.54
N PHE A 156 -7.39 -14.96 -5.70
CA PHE A 156 -8.21 -16.07 -6.16
C PHE A 156 -9.51 -15.54 -6.78
N SER A 157 -9.78 -15.99 -8.00
CA SER A 157 -11.08 -15.84 -8.67
C SER A 157 -11.59 -17.23 -9.04
N GLU A 158 -12.85 -17.51 -8.73
CA GLU A 158 -13.51 -18.79 -9.06
C GLU A 158 -12.71 -20.03 -8.59
N GLY A 159 -12.05 -19.92 -7.43
CA GLY A 159 -11.25 -21.00 -6.84
C GLY A 159 -9.90 -21.26 -7.55
N ARG A 160 -9.41 -20.32 -8.36
CA ARG A 160 -8.06 -20.35 -8.95
C ARG A 160 -7.31 -19.05 -8.73
N ALA A 161 -6.00 -19.13 -8.64
CA ALA A 161 -5.13 -17.96 -8.68
C ALA A 161 -4.17 -18.07 -9.87
N VAL A 162 -3.93 -16.95 -10.55
CA VAL A 162 -2.85 -16.84 -11.54
C VAL A 162 -1.52 -16.69 -10.81
N VAL A 163 -0.52 -17.44 -11.23
CA VAL A 163 0.86 -17.33 -10.72
C VAL A 163 1.83 -17.14 -11.86
N SER A 164 2.95 -16.47 -11.59
CA SER A 164 4.04 -16.35 -12.55
C SER A 164 5.39 -16.76 -11.97
N ASP A 165 6.22 -17.35 -12.83
CA ASP A 165 7.62 -17.65 -12.58
C ASP A 165 8.46 -17.39 -13.84
N ALA A 166 9.71 -17.86 -13.87
CA ALA A 166 10.58 -17.70 -15.03
C ALA A 166 10.10 -18.41 -16.30
N LYS A 167 9.10 -19.30 -16.22
CA LYS A 167 8.53 -20.06 -17.35
C LYS A 167 7.27 -19.41 -17.92
N GLY A 168 6.76 -18.34 -17.32
CA GLY A 168 5.52 -17.67 -17.70
C GLY A 168 4.41 -17.84 -16.66
N TYR A 169 3.16 -17.64 -17.09
CA TYR A 169 1.98 -17.65 -16.24
C TYR A 169 1.26 -19.01 -16.26
N THR A 170 0.68 -19.40 -15.12
CA THR A 170 -0.20 -20.57 -15.00
C THR A 170 -1.24 -20.39 -13.88
N LEU A 171 -2.10 -21.40 -13.70
CA LEU A 171 -3.14 -21.42 -12.65
C LEU A 171 -2.75 -22.39 -11.53
N ILE A 172 -3.01 -21.99 -10.29
CA ILE A 172 -3.00 -22.89 -9.12
C ILE A 172 -4.40 -23.02 -8.51
N ASP A 173 -4.65 -24.14 -7.84
CA ASP A 173 -5.81 -24.35 -6.98
C ASP A 173 -5.58 -23.80 -5.55
N GLU A 174 -6.62 -23.86 -4.71
CA GLU A 174 -6.56 -23.42 -3.30
C GLU A 174 -5.66 -24.30 -2.41
N LYS A 175 -5.26 -25.48 -2.90
CA LYS A 175 -4.26 -26.31 -2.24
C LYS A 175 -2.83 -25.89 -2.63
N GLY A 176 -2.69 -24.87 -3.48
CA GLY A 176 -1.41 -24.38 -3.96
C GLY A 176 -0.79 -25.22 -5.07
N LYS A 177 -1.58 -26.10 -5.71
CA LYS A 177 -1.09 -26.99 -6.77
C LYS A 177 -1.40 -26.39 -8.13
N GLU A 178 -0.41 -26.39 -9.02
CA GLU A 178 -0.63 -26.08 -10.43
C GLU A 178 -1.66 -27.05 -11.04
N VAL A 179 -2.68 -26.49 -11.68
CA VAL A 179 -3.75 -27.29 -12.30
C VAL A 179 -3.37 -27.78 -13.70
N THR A 180 -2.38 -27.15 -14.33
CA THR A 180 -1.89 -27.48 -15.67
C THR A 180 -0.37 -27.26 -15.77
N PRO A 181 0.37 -28.08 -16.54
CA PRO A 181 1.75 -27.77 -16.90
C PRO A 181 1.85 -26.68 -17.98
N ALA A 182 0.73 -26.28 -18.60
CA ALA A 182 0.74 -25.25 -19.63
C ALA A 182 1.22 -23.90 -19.08
N ARG A 183 1.84 -23.12 -19.96
CA ARG A 183 2.35 -21.77 -19.70
C ARG A 183 1.88 -20.81 -20.78
N ALA A 184 1.58 -19.59 -20.36
CA ALA A 184 1.21 -18.47 -21.23
C ALA A 184 2.18 -17.29 -21.00
N ASP A 185 2.32 -16.44 -22.01
CA ASP A 185 3.13 -15.22 -21.91
C ASP A 185 2.43 -14.17 -21.04
N TYR A 186 1.08 -14.19 -21.05
CA TYR A 186 0.21 -13.44 -20.17
C TYR A 186 -1.03 -14.28 -19.84
N LEU A 187 -1.57 -14.12 -18.64
CA LEU A 187 -2.78 -14.79 -18.17
C LEU A 187 -3.54 -13.88 -17.22
N ASN A 188 -4.83 -13.65 -17.49
CA ASN A 188 -5.73 -12.96 -16.59
C ASN A 188 -6.44 -13.94 -15.64
N SER A 189 -7.00 -13.41 -14.55
CA SER A 189 -7.83 -14.19 -13.63
C SER A 189 -9.09 -14.74 -14.33
N LEU A 190 -9.65 -15.83 -13.80
CA LEU A 190 -10.92 -16.35 -14.30
C LEU A 190 -12.03 -15.32 -14.14
N GLN A 191 -12.80 -15.15 -15.21
CA GLN A 191 -14.07 -14.42 -15.26
C GLN A 191 -15.08 -15.25 -16.04
N GLU A 192 -16.21 -15.59 -15.41
CA GLU A 192 -17.26 -16.45 -15.97
C GLU A 192 -16.73 -17.80 -16.49
N GLY A 193 -15.77 -18.39 -15.77
CA GLY A 193 -15.14 -19.66 -16.13
C GLY A 193 -14.14 -19.58 -17.29
N ARG A 194 -13.67 -18.38 -17.65
CA ARG A 194 -12.70 -18.15 -18.72
C ARG A 194 -11.55 -17.27 -18.25
N ALA A 195 -10.32 -17.69 -18.52
CA ALA A 195 -9.12 -16.90 -18.28
C ALA A 195 -8.53 -16.49 -19.62
N LEU A 196 -8.51 -15.19 -19.91
CA LEU A 196 -7.85 -14.64 -21.09
C LEU A 196 -6.34 -14.93 -21.01
N PHE A 197 -5.77 -15.53 -22.04
CA PHE A 197 -4.34 -15.76 -22.12
C PHE A 197 -3.78 -15.25 -23.44
N SER A 198 -2.48 -14.95 -23.47
CA SER A 198 -1.77 -14.69 -24.72
C SER A 198 -0.56 -15.60 -24.90
N LYS A 199 -0.23 -15.87 -26.17
CA LYS A 199 0.98 -16.54 -26.61
C LYS A 199 1.54 -15.82 -27.84
N GLN A 200 2.85 -15.77 -27.99
CA GLN A 200 3.46 -15.31 -29.22
C GLN A 200 3.19 -16.27 -30.39
N SER A 201 2.77 -15.71 -31.52
CA SER A 201 2.66 -16.43 -32.79
C SER A 201 4.03 -16.60 -33.45
N THR A 202 4.09 -17.43 -34.50
CA THR A 202 5.30 -17.61 -35.34
C THR A 202 5.80 -16.32 -36.00
N THR A 203 4.97 -15.28 -36.07
CA THR A 203 5.33 -13.96 -36.63
C THR A 203 5.74 -12.94 -35.55
N GLY A 204 5.80 -13.35 -34.29
CA GLY A 204 6.13 -12.48 -33.14
C GLY A 204 4.97 -11.61 -32.65
N LYS A 205 3.77 -11.71 -33.26
CA LYS A 205 2.56 -11.07 -32.74
C LYS A 205 2.00 -11.86 -31.55
N SER A 206 1.58 -11.18 -30.48
CA SER A 206 0.79 -11.82 -29.41
C SER A 206 -0.63 -12.09 -29.91
N LEU A 207 -1.10 -13.32 -29.75
CA LEU A 207 -2.48 -13.71 -30.02
C LEU A 207 -3.16 -14.14 -28.73
N TYR A 208 -4.45 -13.83 -28.64
CA TYR A 208 -5.26 -14.04 -27.46
C TYR A 208 -6.26 -15.18 -27.63
N GLY A 209 -6.47 -15.94 -26.56
CA GLY A 209 -7.44 -17.03 -26.46
C GLY A 209 -7.91 -17.19 -25.02
N TYR A 210 -8.63 -18.27 -24.72
CA TYR A 210 -9.18 -18.50 -23.38
C TYR A 210 -8.91 -19.90 -22.85
N TRP A 211 -8.48 -19.95 -21.58
CA TRP A 211 -8.41 -21.18 -20.79
C TRP A 211 -9.65 -21.35 -19.92
N ASP A 212 -10.01 -22.59 -19.63
CA ASP A 212 -10.96 -22.91 -18.56
C ASP A 212 -10.26 -22.98 -17.18
N ALA A 213 -11.03 -23.28 -16.13
CA ALA A 213 -10.54 -23.41 -14.76
C ALA A 213 -9.59 -24.62 -14.55
N GLN A 214 -9.43 -25.51 -15.53
CA GLN A 214 -8.47 -26.60 -15.52
C GLN A 214 -7.19 -26.22 -16.27
N GLY A 215 -7.11 -24.99 -16.79
CA GLY A 215 -5.99 -24.52 -17.60
C GLY A 215 -5.93 -25.19 -18.97
N LYS A 216 -7.07 -25.67 -19.48
CA LYS A 216 -7.19 -26.19 -20.84
C LYS A 216 -7.60 -25.05 -21.77
N GLU A 217 -6.95 -24.98 -22.92
CA GLU A 217 -7.32 -24.09 -24.01
C GLU A 217 -8.69 -24.50 -24.58
N VAL A 218 -9.72 -23.71 -24.27
CA VAL A 218 -11.10 -23.92 -24.74
C VAL A 218 -11.45 -23.04 -25.93
N LEU A 219 -10.79 -21.89 -26.05
CA LEU A 219 -10.79 -21.04 -27.24
C LEU A 219 -9.34 -20.77 -27.65
N PRO A 220 -8.96 -21.06 -28.90
CA PRO A 220 -7.57 -20.99 -29.31
C PRO A 220 -7.06 -19.55 -29.38
N ALA A 221 -5.74 -19.38 -29.27
CA ALA A 221 -5.10 -18.07 -29.41
C ALA A 221 -5.08 -17.60 -30.87
N VAL A 222 -6.19 -17.00 -31.31
CA VAL A 222 -6.40 -16.56 -32.72
C VAL A 222 -6.81 -15.09 -32.85
N TYR A 223 -7.11 -14.41 -31.74
CA TYR A 223 -7.55 -13.02 -31.75
C TYR A 223 -6.35 -12.06 -31.63
N GLU A 224 -6.37 -10.95 -32.36
CA GLU A 224 -5.33 -9.91 -32.26
C GLU A 224 -5.45 -9.07 -30.97
N ASP A 225 -6.64 -9.03 -30.38
CA ASP A 225 -6.94 -8.44 -29.06
C ASP A 225 -8.22 -9.08 -28.50
N ALA A 226 -8.40 -9.08 -27.19
CA ALA A 226 -9.56 -9.69 -26.54
C ALA A 226 -9.78 -9.16 -25.12
N GLY A 227 -11.05 -9.01 -24.74
CA GLY A 227 -11.47 -8.68 -23.37
C GLY A 227 -11.85 -9.90 -22.55
N ASP A 228 -12.02 -9.71 -21.25
CA ASP A 228 -12.60 -10.74 -20.38
C ASP A 228 -14.07 -10.99 -20.71
N PHE A 229 -14.56 -12.17 -20.33
CA PHE A 229 -15.99 -12.44 -20.38
C PHE A 229 -16.73 -11.67 -19.29
N ALA A 230 -17.82 -11.01 -19.68
CA ALA A 230 -18.74 -10.35 -18.78
C ALA A 230 -20.17 -10.40 -19.35
N ALA A 231 -21.14 -10.72 -18.49
CA ALA A 231 -22.53 -10.93 -18.86
C ALA A 231 -22.71 -11.94 -20.00
N GLY A 232 -21.90 -13.00 -20.03
CA GLY A 232 -21.94 -14.08 -21.01
C GLY A 232 -21.34 -13.75 -22.37
N THR A 233 -20.60 -12.64 -22.50
CA THR A 233 -19.99 -12.25 -23.78
C THR A 233 -18.59 -11.70 -23.61
N ALA A 234 -17.77 -11.78 -24.66
CA ALA A 234 -16.50 -11.08 -24.75
C ALA A 234 -16.36 -10.40 -26.11
N LEU A 235 -15.77 -9.21 -26.14
CA LEU A 235 -15.38 -8.55 -27.38
C LEU A 235 -13.96 -8.99 -27.77
N VAL A 236 -13.80 -9.44 -28.99
CA VAL A 236 -12.51 -9.85 -29.57
C VAL A 236 -12.23 -9.08 -30.85
N LYS A 237 -10.96 -8.75 -31.09
CA LYS A 237 -10.49 -8.21 -32.37
C LYS A 237 -9.97 -9.36 -33.23
N ILE A 238 -10.62 -9.59 -34.37
CA ILE A 238 -10.23 -10.63 -35.32
C ILE A 238 -9.05 -10.15 -36.15
N LYS A 239 -9.14 -8.92 -36.66
CA LYS A 239 -8.10 -8.21 -37.40
C LYS A 239 -8.42 -6.72 -37.44
N ASP A 240 -7.61 -5.92 -38.11
CA ASP A 240 -7.84 -4.49 -38.29
C ASP A 240 -9.26 -4.18 -38.78
N SER A 241 -9.92 -3.29 -38.04
CA SER A 241 -11.30 -2.85 -38.22
C SER A 241 -12.37 -3.95 -38.20
N GLU A 242 -12.05 -5.15 -37.70
CA GLU A 242 -12.99 -6.27 -37.59
C GLU A 242 -13.00 -6.85 -36.18
N TYR A 243 -14.10 -6.59 -35.47
CA TYR A 243 -14.34 -7.05 -34.11
C TYR A 243 -15.52 -8.01 -34.08
N ALA A 244 -15.58 -8.88 -33.08
CA ALA A 244 -16.72 -9.76 -32.87
C ALA A 244 -17.09 -9.81 -31.38
N LEU A 245 -18.39 -9.88 -31.11
CA LEU A 245 -18.90 -10.27 -29.80
C LEU A 245 -19.12 -11.78 -29.82
N ILE A 246 -18.46 -12.49 -28.92
CA ILE A 246 -18.51 -13.96 -28.83
C ILE A 246 -19.15 -14.42 -27.52
N ASP A 247 -19.77 -15.59 -27.55
CA ASP A 247 -20.20 -16.31 -26.34
C ASP A 247 -19.05 -17.16 -25.73
N PRO A 248 -19.22 -17.78 -24.55
CA PRO A 248 -18.17 -18.57 -23.91
C PRO A 248 -17.79 -19.85 -24.67
N GLN A 249 -18.56 -20.25 -25.68
CA GLN A 249 -18.28 -21.36 -26.59
C GLN A 249 -17.56 -20.89 -27.87
N GLY A 250 -17.34 -19.57 -28.01
CA GLY A 250 -16.69 -18.96 -29.16
C GLY A 250 -17.63 -18.71 -30.34
N ALA A 251 -18.94 -18.90 -30.18
CA ALA A 251 -19.89 -18.56 -31.23
C ALA A 251 -19.94 -17.04 -31.40
N VAL A 252 -19.81 -16.60 -32.65
CA VAL A 252 -19.92 -15.17 -32.99
C VAL A 252 -21.39 -14.77 -32.93
N LEU A 253 -21.71 -13.90 -31.98
CA LEU A 253 -23.04 -13.32 -31.80
C LEU A 253 -23.25 -12.15 -32.76
N HIS A 254 -22.21 -11.34 -32.97
CA HIS A 254 -22.22 -10.23 -33.92
C HIS A 254 -20.80 -9.86 -34.37
N THR A 255 -20.66 -9.34 -35.60
CA THR A 255 -19.40 -8.83 -36.15
C THR A 255 -19.54 -7.35 -36.47
N TYR A 256 -18.56 -6.56 -36.06
CA TYR A 256 -18.51 -5.11 -36.24
C TYR A 256 -17.37 -4.73 -37.20
N HIS A 257 -17.69 -3.92 -38.20
CA HIS A 257 -16.74 -3.43 -39.21
C HIS A 257 -16.43 -1.94 -38.99
N TYR A 258 -15.68 -1.65 -37.93
CA TYR A 258 -15.32 -0.29 -37.52
C TYR A 258 -13.85 -0.19 -37.13
N PRO A 259 -13.18 0.96 -37.39
CA PRO A 259 -11.81 1.20 -36.95
C PRO A 259 -11.57 0.95 -35.46
N PHE A 260 -12.58 1.22 -34.64
CA PHE A 260 -12.54 0.97 -33.21
C PHE A 260 -13.91 0.54 -32.67
N VAL A 261 -13.91 -0.49 -31.83
CA VAL A 261 -15.02 -0.88 -30.97
C VAL A 261 -14.46 -1.15 -29.57
N GLY A 262 -15.00 -0.47 -28.57
CA GLY A 262 -14.61 -0.61 -27.17
C GLY A 262 -15.42 -1.68 -26.45
N TYR A 263 -14.89 -2.12 -25.30
CA TYR A 263 -15.52 -3.17 -24.49
C TYR A 263 -16.97 -2.85 -24.10
N PRO A 264 -17.86 -3.86 -24.06
CA PRO A 264 -19.25 -3.66 -23.65
C PRO A 264 -19.35 -3.13 -22.22
N GLY A 265 -20.22 -2.15 -22.02
CA GLY A 265 -20.66 -1.68 -20.70
C GLY A 265 -22.17 -1.52 -20.70
N ASP A 266 -22.87 -2.15 -19.75
CA ASP A 266 -24.34 -2.21 -19.68
C ASP A 266 -25.06 -2.44 -21.03
N GLY A 267 -24.48 -3.26 -21.91
CA GLY A 267 -25.04 -3.59 -23.23
C GLY A 267 -24.82 -2.55 -24.33
N LEU A 268 -23.91 -1.58 -24.15
CA LEU A 268 -23.49 -0.62 -25.18
C LEU A 268 -21.97 -0.68 -25.39
N LEU A 269 -21.53 -0.44 -26.63
CA LEU A 269 -20.12 -0.43 -27.03
C LEU A 269 -19.76 0.95 -27.58
N ALA A 270 -18.71 1.58 -27.04
CA ALA A 270 -18.17 2.78 -27.67
C ALA A 270 -17.57 2.42 -29.04
N PHE A 271 -17.74 3.26 -30.06
CA PHE A 271 -17.18 2.98 -31.39
C PHE A 271 -16.79 4.26 -32.14
N GLN A 272 -15.91 4.12 -33.12
CA GLN A 272 -15.61 5.17 -34.12
C GLN A 272 -16.04 4.70 -35.50
N ALA A 273 -16.76 5.54 -36.25
CA ALA A 273 -17.18 5.22 -37.61
C ALA A 273 -16.04 5.36 -38.64
N GLU A 274 -15.08 6.24 -38.35
CA GLU A 274 -13.93 6.56 -39.20
C GLU A 274 -12.66 6.61 -38.35
N GLU A 275 -11.50 6.37 -38.96
CA GLU A 275 -10.22 6.42 -38.28
C GLU A 275 -9.97 7.82 -37.69
N ASN A 276 -9.62 7.90 -36.40
CA ASN A 276 -9.50 9.16 -35.65
C ASN A 276 -10.78 10.02 -35.61
N GLY A 277 -11.93 9.42 -35.92
CA GLY A 277 -13.24 10.07 -35.88
C GLY A 277 -13.74 10.29 -34.45
N LYS A 278 -14.92 10.87 -34.33
CA LYS A 278 -15.62 10.99 -33.04
C LYS A 278 -16.14 9.63 -32.57
N TYR A 279 -16.37 9.53 -31.27
CA TYR A 279 -16.97 8.36 -30.64
C TYR A 279 -18.49 8.48 -30.58
N GLY A 280 -19.16 7.37 -30.87
CA GLY A 280 -20.59 7.12 -30.61
C GLY A 280 -20.75 5.84 -29.78
N TYR A 281 -21.98 5.32 -29.71
CA TYR A 281 -22.27 4.04 -29.07
C TYR A 281 -23.12 3.13 -29.95
N LEU A 282 -22.80 1.84 -29.95
CA LEU A 282 -23.58 0.76 -30.57
C LEU A 282 -24.33 -0.02 -29.50
N HIS A 283 -25.49 -0.55 -29.88
CA HIS A 283 -26.06 -1.73 -29.24
C HIS A 283 -25.25 -2.98 -29.61
N THR A 284 -25.38 -4.05 -28.83
CA THR A 284 -24.69 -5.33 -29.06
C THR A 284 -25.11 -6.04 -30.36
N ASP A 285 -26.19 -5.62 -30.99
CA ASP A 285 -26.64 -6.09 -32.31
C ASP A 285 -26.07 -5.27 -33.48
N GLY A 286 -25.16 -4.32 -33.20
CA GLY A 286 -24.52 -3.44 -34.18
C GLY A 286 -25.33 -2.21 -34.57
N THR A 287 -26.57 -2.06 -34.08
CA THR A 287 -27.35 -0.84 -34.35
C THR A 287 -26.80 0.36 -33.58
N ILE A 288 -26.81 1.54 -34.20
CA ILE A 288 -26.28 2.76 -33.59
C ILE A 288 -27.24 3.26 -32.50
N ALA A 289 -26.80 3.21 -31.24
CA ALA A 289 -27.53 3.76 -30.09
C ALA A 289 -27.35 5.28 -30.00
N VAL A 290 -26.12 5.76 -30.20
CA VAL A 290 -25.77 7.19 -30.18
C VAL A 290 -24.80 7.47 -31.32
N GLN A 291 -25.16 8.45 -32.16
CA GLN A 291 -24.32 8.85 -33.29
C GLN A 291 -22.96 9.40 -32.82
N PRO A 292 -21.87 9.16 -33.57
CA PRO A 292 -20.55 9.70 -33.27
C PRO A 292 -20.54 11.22 -33.09
N GLN A 293 -20.25 11.68 -31.88
CA GLN A 293 -20.25 13.11 -31.54
C GLN A 293 -19.29 13.52 -30.42
N PHE A 294 -18.71 12.54 -29.70
CA PHE A 294 -17.80 12.77 -28.58
C PHE A 294 -16.34 12.65 -29.00
N THR A 295 -15.44 13.38 -28.36
CA THR A 295 -13.99 13.27 -28.59
C THR A 295 -13.36 12.19 -27.72
N ALA A 296 -14.04 11.75 -26.66
CA ALA A 296 -13.77 10.52 -25.91
C ALA A 296 -15.07 9.94 -25.33
N ALA A 297 -15.13 8.62 -25.17
CA ALA A 297 -16.29 7.89 -24.67
C ALA A 297 -15.82 6.71 -23.80
N LEU A 298 -16.20 6.70 -22.52
CA LEU A 298 -15.93 5.57 -21.62
C LEU A 298 -17.07 4.53 -21.68
N PRO A 299 -16.81 3.25 -21.35
CA PRO A 299 -17.87 2.25 -21.25
C PRO A 299 -19.01 2.68 -20.33
N PHE A 300 -20.22 2.26 -20.67
CA PHE A 300 -21.39 2.48 -19.81
C PHE A 300 -21.28 1.66 -18.52
N SER A 301 -21.63 2.28 -17.39
CA SER A 301 -21.75 1.62 -16.10
C SER A 301 -22.85 2.30 -15.28
N GLY A 302 -23.70 1.50 -14.61
CA GLY A 302 -24.88 2.00 -13.91
C GLY A 302 -25.88 2.76 -14.81
N GLY A 303 -25.88 2.48 -16.11
CA GLY A 303 -26.71 3.12 -17.13
C GLY A 303 -26.22 4.47 -17.63
N ARG A 304 -24.98 4.88 -17.32
CA ARG A 304 -24.39 6.15 -17.78
C ARG A 304 -22.98 5.96 -18.32
N ALA A 305 -22.57 6.90 -19.16
CA ALA A 305 -21.20 6.99 -19.64
C ALA A 305 -20.61 8.38 -19.44
N VAL A 306 -19.31 8.41 -19.14
CA VAL A 306 -18.51 9.63 -19.12
C VAL A 306 -18.05 9.90 -20.54
N VAL A 307 -18.22 11.14 -21.02
CA VAL A 307 -17.88 11.55 -22.38
C VAL A 307 -17.13 12.88 -22.37
N ASN A 308 -16.29 13.10 -23.39
CA ASN A 308 -15.62 14.38 -23.64
C ASN A 308 -16.13 15.01 -24.93
N THR A 309 -16.25 16.34 -24.96
CA THR A 309 -16.71 17.10 -26.14
C THR A 309 -15.71 18.16 -26.62
N ALA A 310 -14.56 18.31 -25.95
CA ALA A 310 -13.56 19.32 -26.29
C ALA A 310 -12.98 19.05 -27.69
N SER A 311 -13.19 19.98 -28.62
CA SER A 311 -12.75 19.86 -30.03
C SER A 311 -11.23 19.75 -30.19
N ASN A 312 -10.47 20.26 -29.22
CA ASN A 312 -9.01 20.17 -29.18
C ASN A 312 -8.50 19.00 -28.34
N TYR A 313 -9.36 18.02 -28.01
CA TYR A 313 -9.04 16.92 -27.08
C TYR A 313 -8.59 17.40 -25.70
N GLY A 314 -8.94 18.63 -25.33
CA GLY A 314 -8.78 19.15 -23.98
C GLY A 314 -9.76 18.49 -23.00
N ASN A 315 -9.97 19.12 -21.85
CA ASN A 315 -10.81 18.54 -20.81
C ASN A 315 -12.17 19.23 -20.79
N ALA A 316 -13.19 18.54 -21.29
CA ALA A 316 -14.59 18.94 -21.23
C ALA A 316 -15.44 17.69 -20.99
N TYR A 317 -15.29 17.10 -19.81
CA TYR A 317 -15.97 15.86 -19.44
C TYR A 317 -17.37 16.13 -18.88
N GLY A 318 -18.30 15.25 -19.25
CA GLY A 318 -19.68 15.24 -18.80
C GLY A 318 -20.22 13.83 -18.67
N LEU A 319 -21.52 13.70 -18.40
CA LEU A 319 -22.20 12.43 -18.19
C LEU A 319 -23.45 12.35 -19.07
N ILE A 320 -23.65 11.22 -19.74
CA ILE A 320 -24.83 10.95 -20.59
C ILE A 320 -25.59 9.71 -20.11
N ASP A 321 -26.88 9.65 -20.43
CA ASP A 321 -27.68 8.42 -20.35
C ASP A 321 -27.50 7.54 -21.59
N LYS A 322 -28.14 6.36 -21.60
CA LYS A 322 -28.08 5.38 -22.71
C LYS A 322 -28.65 5.90 -24.03
N GLN A 323 -29.44 6.98 -24.01
CA GLN A 323 -29.95 7.63 -25.22
C GLN A 323 -29.01 8.72 -25.73
N GLY A 324 -27.85 8.92 -25.08
CA GLY A 324 -26.90 9.98 -25.41
C GLY A 324 -27.34 11.35 -24.92
N LYS A 325 -28.41 11.43 -24.13
CA LYS A 325 -28.86 12.70 -23.56
C LYS A 325 -27.96 13.06 -22.39
N GLN A 326 -27.53 14.31 -22.37
CA GLN A 326 -26.69 14.85 -21.33
C GLN A 326 -27.42 14.93 -19.99
N ILE A 327 -26.86 14.28 -18.97
CA ILE A 327 -27.26 14.41 -17.56
C ILE A 327 -26.42 15.51 -16.91
N ILE A 328 -25.11 15.50 -17.15
CA ILE A 328 -24.16 16.48 -16.61
C ILE A 328 -23.42 17.15 -17.78
N PRO A 329 -23.37 18.49 -17.84
CA PRO A 329 -22.70 19.21 -18.91
C PRO A 329 -21.23 18.86 -19.01
N ALA A 330 -20.79 18.74 -20.26
CA ALA A 330 -19.40 18.48 -20.63
C ALA A 330 -18.53 19.72 -20.44
N THR A 331 -18.30 20.10 -19.17
CA THR A 331 -17.56 21.31 -18.78
C THR A 331 -16.54 21.06 -17.67
N TYR A 332 -16.48 19.83 -17.15
CA TYR A 332 -15.59 19.48 -16.06
C TYR A 332 -14.22 19.05 -16.56
N TYR A 333 -13.20 19.23 -15.73
CA TYR A 333 -11.85 18.76 -16.07
C TYR A 333 -11.77 17.24 -16.04
N GLU A 334 -12.58 16.61 -15.18
CA GLU A 334 -12.73 15.17 -15.09
C GLU A 334 -14.09 14.84 -14.45
N VAL A 335 -14.63 13.66 -14.77
CA VAL A 335 -15.82 13.09 -14.12
C VAL A 335 -15.49 11.64 -13.75
N LEU A 336 -15.52 11.33 -12.45
CA LEU A 336 -15.22 9.99 -11.94
C LEU A 336 -16.54 9.28 -11.61
N GLN A 337 -16.75 8.09 -12.15
CA GLN A 337 -17.85 7.23 -11.71
C GLN A 337 -17.47 6.56 -10.39
N LEU A 338 -18.29 6.77 -9.36
CA LEU A 338 -18.01 6.28 -8.01
C LEU A 338 -18.84 5.04 -7.64
N GLY A 339 -19.71 4.56 -8.53
CA GLY A 339 -20.70 3.53 -8.22
C GLY A 339 -21.90 4.07 -7.43
N GLU A 340 -22.89 3.20 -7.18
CA GLU A 340 -24.12 3.51 -6.43
C GLU A 340 -24.82 4.82 -6.85
N ASP A 341 -24.91 5.06 -8.16
CA ASP A 341 -25.50 6.27 -8.76
C ASP A 341 -24.81 7.59 -8.36
N ARG A 342 -23.50 7.56 -8.09
CA ARG A 342 -22.71 8.75 -7.74
C ARG A 342 -21.56 8.98 -8.70
N VAL A 343 -21.27 10.27 -8.93
CA VAL A 343 -20.09 10.73 -9.66
C VAL A 343 -19.40 11.85 -8.89
N ALA A 344 -18.07 11.94 -9.02
CA ALA A 344 -17.30 13.11 -8.62
C ALA A 344 -17.03 14.00 -9.83
N LEU A 345 -17.28 15.30 -9.67
CA LEU A 345 -17.08 16.34 -10.68
C LEU A 345 -15.83 17.14 -10.33
N GLY A 346 -14.76 16.92 -11.10
CA GLY A 346 -13.46 17.53 -10.85
C GLY A 346 -13.31 18.89 -11.54
N THR A 347 -12.84 19.87 -10.77
CA THR A 347 -12.39 21.16 -11.29
C THR A 347 -10.93 21.40 -10.87
N PRO A 348 -10.08 21.95 -11.74
CA PRO A 348 -8.67 22.14 -11.41
C PRO A 348 -8.50 23.01 -10.17
N LEU A 349 -7.57 22.64 -9.28
CA LEU A 349 -7.25 23.46 -8.11
C LEU A 349 -6.75 24.84 -8.52
N ILE A 350 -5.86 24.86 -9.53
CA ILE A 350 -5.28 26.04 -10.16
C ILE A 350 -5.56 25.94 -11.67
N ALA A 351 -6.39 26.83 -12.21
CA ALA A 351 -6.85 26.73 -13.60
C ALA A 351 -5.71 26.80 -14.63
N SER A 352 -4.64 27.57 -14.36
CA SER A 352 -3.45 27.66 -15.21
C SER A 352 -2.48 26.46 -15.06
N GLN A 353 -2.69 25.59 -14.06
CA GLN A 353 -1.83 24.44 -13.75
C GLN A 353 -2.69 23.22 -13.39
N PRO A 354 -3.54 22.72 -14.31
CA PRO A 354 -4.55 21.72 -13.97
C PRO A 354 -3.97 20.35 -13.59
N TYR A 355 -2.73 20.07 -13.99
CA TYR A 355 -1.96 18.90 -13.57
C TYR A 355 -1.60 18.88 -12.07
N ARG A 356 -1.92 19.94 -11.30
CA ARG A 356 -1.72 19.99 -9.84
C ARG A 356 -2.87 19.35 -9.04
N GLY A 357 -3.81 18.72 -9.74
CA GLY A 357 -4.95 18.03 -9.15
C GLY A 357 -6.22 18.88 -9.13
N SER A 358 -7.31 18.22 -8.73
CA SER A 358 -8.66 18.78 -8.76
C SER A 358 -9.27 18.92 -7.36
N ARG A 359 -10.29 19.77 -7.27
CA ARG A 359 -11.30 19.72 -6.21
C ARG A 359 -12.55 19.06 -6.78
N TYR A 360 -13.20 18.26 -5.96
CA TYR A 360 -14.35 17.48 -6.36
C TYR A 360 -15.63 17.93 -5.65
N ALA A 361 -16.72 17.92 -6.40
CA ALA A 361 -18.08 17.92 -5.86
C ALA A 361 -18.76 16.60 -6.21
N ILE A 362 -19.55 16.05 -5.30
CA ILE A 362 -20.34 14.85 -5.53
C ILE A 362 -21.65 15.24 -6.20
N ALA A 363 -22.03 14.55 -7.26
CA ALA A 363 -23.33 14.70 -7.90
C ALA A 363 -24.08 13.37 -7.97
N ASP A 364 -25.40 13.48 -7.98
CA ASP A 364 -26.30 12.40 -8.32
C ASP A 364 -26.17 12.09 -9.82
N ALA A 365 -25.77 10.86 -10.15
CA ALA A 365 -25.53 10.45 -11.53
C ALA A 365 -26.82 10.26 -12.33
N VAL A 366 -27.98 10.21 -11.67
CA VAL A 366 -29.30 10.07 -12.32
C VAL A 366 -29.85 11.43 -12.69
N THR A 367 -29.81 12.39 -11.76
CA THR A 367 -30.45 13.70 -11.94
C THR A 367 -29.47 14.81 -12.32
N GLY A 368 -28.15 14.57 -12.21
CA GLY A 368 -27.11 15.59 -12.38
C GLY A 368 -27.04 16.61 -11.25
N ARG A 369 -27.79 16.42 -10.16
CA ARG A 369 -27.85 17.39 -9.05
C ARG A 369 -26.57 17.28 -8.22
N ILE A 370 -25.93 18.42 -7.97
CA ILE A 370 -24.81 18.49 -7.01
C ILE A 370 -25.33 18.25 -5.59
N LEU A 371 -24.70 17.31 -4.89
CA LEU A 371 -25.09 16.82 -3.58
C LEU A 371 -24.20 17.36 -2.46
N SER A 372 -22.89 17.44 -2.69
CA SER A 372 -21.93 17.91 -1.69
C SER A 372 -21.92 19.44 -1.57
N SER A 373 -21.76 19.95 -0.36
CA SER A 373 -21.70 21.39 -0.07
C SER A 373 -20.29 21.97 0.07
N HIS A 374 -19.25 21.13 0.09
CA HIS A 374 -17.86 21.57 0.30
C HIS A 374 -16.91 20.86 -0.68
N PRO A 375 -15.82 21.54 -1.11
CA PRO A 375 -14.86 20.94 -2.04
C PRO A 375 -14.04 19.84 -1.36
N LEU A 376 -14.03 18.66 -1.98
CA LEU A 376 -13.21 17.51 -1.58
C LEU A 376 -11.90 17.52 -2.38
N LEU A 377 -10.83 16.96 -1.82
CA LEU A 377 -9.53 16.84 -2.48
C LEU A 377 -9.20 15.42 -2.93
N GLY A 378 -9.94 14.43 -2.44
CA GLY A 378 -9.92 13.07 -2.97
C GLY A 378 -11.20 12.33 -2.58
N VAL A 379 -11.62 11.44 -3.47
CA VAL A 379 -12.89 10.71 -3.38
C VAL A 379 -12.65 9.29 -3.87
N ASN A 380 -13.10 8.30 -3.10
CA ASN A 380 -13.09 6.89 -3.48
C ASN A 380 -14.48 6.43 -3.90
N ASN A 381 -14.56 5.23 -4.48
CA ASN A 381 -15.83 4.62 -4.85
C ASN A 381 -16.73 4.40 -3.63
N TYR A 382 -18.03 4.50 -3.84
CA TYR A 382 -19.04 4.11 -2.87
C TYR A 382 -19.03 2.59 -2.70
N GLN A 383 -19.07 2.16 -1.44
CA GLN A 383 -19.24 0.78 -1.02
C GLN A 383 -20.24 0.75 0.14
N ASN A 384 -21.36 0.05 -0.06
CA ASN A 384 -22.45 -0.05 0.91
C ASN A 384 -22.98 1.32 1.38
N GLY A 385 -23.16 2.25 0.44
CA GLY A 385 -23.72 3.58 0.69
C GLY A 385 -22.75 4.61 1.26
N LEU A 386 -21.47 4.26 1.42
CA LEU A 386 -20.43 5.14 1.96
C LEU A 386 -19.25 5.26 0.99
N ALA A 387 -18.68 6.46 0.89
CA ALA A 387 -17.43 6.70 0.17
C ALA A 387 -16.40 7.34 1.10
N SER A 388 -15.17 6.84 1.07
CA SER A 388 -14.04 7.49 1.75
C SER A 388 -13.60 8.72 0.96
N VAL A 389 -13.45 9.84 1.66
CA VAL A 389 -13.02 11.12 1.09
C VAL A 389 -12.00 11.79 1.99
N TYR A 390 -11.28 12.77 1.45
CA TYR A 390 -10.56 13.74 2.28
C TYR A 390 -10.72 15.16 1.77
N ASP A 391 -10.71 16.11 2.70
CA ASP A 391 -10.66 17.55 2.44
C ASP A 391 -9.28 18.13 2.79
N THR A 392 -9.19 19.43 3.05
CA THR A 392 -7.92 20.09 3.40
C THR A 392 -7.39 19.69 4.78
N GLN A 393 -8.22 19.10 5.64
CA GLN A 393 -7.89 18.80 7.03
C GLN A 393 -8.02 17.32 7.37
N ASN A 394 -9.09 16.67 6.92
CA ASN A 394 -9.49 15.35 7.42
C ASN A 394 -9.83 14.35 6.31
N THR A 395 -9.62 13.08 6.62
CA THR A 395 -10.14 11.91 5.92
C THR A 395 -11.34 11.34 6.70
N TYR A 396 -12.45 11.05 6.02
CA TYR A 396 -13.71 10.57 6.62
C TYR A 396 -14.63 9.94 5.56
N PHE A 397 -15.74 9.33 5.99
CA PHE A 397 -16.78 8.84 5.09
C PHE A 397 -17.84 9.90 4.78
N ILE A 398 -18.34 9.91 3.54
CA ILE A 398 -19.60 10.57 3.17
C ILE A 398 -20.66 9.54 2.82
N ASP A 399 -21.92 9.89 3.02
CA ASP A 399 -23.06 9.09 2.59
C ASP A 399 -23.48 9.42 1.16
N LYS A 400 -24.51 8.72 0.65
CA LYS A 400 -25.06 8.99 -0.68
C LYS A 400 -25.74 10.35 -0.81
N SER A 401 -26.00 11.08 0.26
CA SER A 401 -26.48 12.47 0.16
C SER A 401 -25.33 13.46 -0.10
N GLY A 402 -24.08 12.99 -0.19
CA GLY A 402 -22.89 13.82 -0.35
C GLY A 402 -22.48 14.56 0.93
N LYS A 403 -23.10 14.20 2.07
CA LYS A 403 -22.80 14.76 3.39
C LYS A 403 -21.88 13.83 4.15
N LYS A 404 -21.12 14.42 5.07
CA LYS A 404 -20.31 13.66 6.03
C LYS A 404 -21.19 12.64 6.75
N ALA A 405 -20.82 11.37 6.62
CA ALA A 405 -21.53 10.27 7.25
C ALA A 405 -21.32 10.29 8.77
N ALA A 406 -22.28 9.75 9.51
CA ALA A 406 -22.13 9.51 10.94
C ALA A 406 -21.11 8.41 11.26
N GLN A 407 -20.75 7.58 10.27
CA GLN A 407 -19.79 6.50 10.41
C GLN A 407 -18.39 7.06 10.75
N PRO A 408 -17.86 6.80 11.97
CA PRO A 408 -16.48 7.13 12.29
C PRO A 408 -15.50 6.19 11.57
N PRO A 409 -14.19 6.51 11.53
CA PRO A 409 -13.52 7.65 12.15
C PRO A 409 -13.48 8.92 11.27
N VAL A 410 -13.11 10.03 11.90
CA VAL A 410 -12.66 11.26 11.23
C VAL A 410 -11.21 11.47 11.62
N LEU A 411 -10.30 11.41 10.66
CA LEU A 411 -8.86 11.39 10.92
C LEU A 411 -8.18 12.60 10.28
N PRO A 412 -7.28 13.31 10.99
CA PRO A 412 -6.53 14.41 10.39
C PRO A 412 -5.54 13.87 9.35
N GLY A 413 -5.46 14.54 8.20
CA GLY A 413 -4.62 14.16 7.08
C GLY A 413 -5.41 13.73 5.84
N SER A 414 -4.67 13.29 4.84
CA SER A 414 -5.16 12.89 3.52
C SER A 414 -4.90 11.41 3.30
N GLY A 415 -5.90 10.66 2.85
CA GLY A 415 -5.77 9.23 2.65
C GLY A 415 -7.10 8.53 2.38
N THR A 416 -7.18 7.26 2.75
CA THR A 416 -8.34 6.41 2.51
C THR A 416 -8.79 5.68 3.77
N LEU A 417 -10.09 5.46 3.86
CA LEU A 417 -10.73 4.55 4.79
C LEU A 417 -11.35 3.41 3.97
N SER A 418 -11.11 2.18 4.38
CA SER A 418 -11.70 0.98 3.77
C SER A 418 -12.22 0.04 4.85
N PHE A 419 -13.19 -0.78 4.48
CA PHE A 419 -13.66 -1.83 5.35
C PHE A 419 -12.74 -3.05 5.23
N SER A 420 -12.22 -3.51 6.35
CA SER A 420 -11.46 -4.76 6.46
C SER A 420 -12.17 -5.63 7.48
N GLY A 421 -13.03 -6.54 7.01
CA GLY A 421 -13.92 -7.31 7.90
C GLY A 421 -14.74 -6.40 8.81
N SER A 422 -14.72 -6.64 10.13
CA SER A 422 -15.36 -5.81 11.15
C SER A 422 -14.60 -4.51 11.51
N LEU A 423 -13.37 -4.33 11.01
CA LEU A 423 -12.56 -3.14 11.26
C LEU A 423 -12.59 -2.18 10.07
N ILE A 424 -12.30 -0.92 10.36
CA ILE A 424 -12.07 0.12 9.37
C ILE A 424 -10.56 0.31 9.31
N ARG A 425 -9.97 -0.03 8.17
CA ARG A 425 -8.58 0.28 7.87
C ARG A 425 -8.50 1.74 7.43
N ALA A 426 -7.54 2.46 7.99
CA ALA A 426 -7.22 3.82 7.61
C ALA A 426 -5.77 3.88 7.14
N ASP A 427 -5.57 4.25 5.88
CA ASP A 427 -4.26 4.57 5.32
C ASP A 427 -4.20 6.09 5.12
N VAL A 428 -3.80 6.81 6.16
CA VAL A 428 -3.82 8.29 6.21
C VAL A 428 -2.42 8.82 6.40
N ASP A 429 -2.01 9.73 5.50
CA ASP A 429 -0.66 10.28 5.44
C ASP A 429 0.42 9.18 5.45
N LEU A 430 0.24 8.14 4.63
CA LEU A 430 1.20 7.03 4.49
C LEU A 430 1.42 6.19 5.76
N ARG A 431 0.47 6.21 6.71
CA ARG A 431 0.47 5.33 7.89
C ARG A 431 -0.83 4.56 8.00
N THR A 432 -0.72 3.30 8.37
CA THR A 432 -1.86 2.41 8.57
C THR A 432 -2.31 2.40 10.02
N SER A 433 -3.61 2.49 10.25
CA SER A 433 -4.26 2.22 11.53
C SER A 433 -5.60 1.52 11.33
N TYR A 434 -6.09 0.89 12.40
CA TYR A 434 -7.36 0.17 12.40
C TYR A 434 -8.27 0.68 13.50
N TYR A 435 -9.55 0.80 13.18
CA TYR A 435 -10.60 1.26 14.08
C TYR A 435 -11.76 0.27 14.09
N ASP A 436 -12.42 0.11 15.23
CA ASP A 436 -13.72 -0.56 15.25
C ASP A 436 -14.80 0.32 14.56
N ARG A 437 -15.98 -0.25 14.34
CA ARG A 437 -17.11 0.48 13.71
C ARG A 437 -17.63 1.67 14.54
N LYS A 438 -17.23 1.78 15.82
CA LYS A 438 -17.57 2.91 16.71
C LYS A 438 -16.47 3.99 16.70
N GLY A 439 -15.39 3.80 15.94
CA GLY A 439 -14.30 4.75 15.81
C GLY A 439 -13.21 4.64 16.86
N LYS A 440 -13.23 3.60 17.71
CA LYS A 440 -12.14 3.34 18.65
C LYS A 440 -10.95 2.77 17.88
N GLN A 441 -9.79 3.39 18.01
CA GLN A 441 -8.56 2.84 17.44
C GLN A 441 -8.19 1.54 18.15
N VAL A 442 -8.16 0.44 17.41
CA VAL A 442 -7.78 -0.88 17.94
C VAL A 442 -6.30 -1.18 17.71
N TRP A 443 -5.72 -0.65 16.62
CA TRP A 443 -4.31 -0.79 16.31
C TRP A 443 -3.81 0.40 15.49
N ARG A 444 -2.51 0.69 15.57
CA ARG A 444 -1.82 1.60 14.65
C ARG A 444 -0.40 1.12 14.42
N GLN A 445 0.14 1.44 13.25
CA GLN A 445 1.56 1.23 12.96
C GLN A 445 2.41 1.88 14.05
N ASN A 446 3.40 1.14 14.55
CA ASN A 446 4.22 1.58 15.66
C ASN A 446 5.12 2.75 15.25
N GLY A 447 5.12 3.80 16.07
CA GLY A 447 6.01 4.95 15.92
C GLY A 447 7.32 4.81 16.67
N VAL A 448 7.52 3.74 17.45
CA VAL A 448 8.76 3.48 18.19
C VAL A 448 9.36 2.18 17.69
N ILE A 449 10.63 2.23 17.28
CA ILE A 449 11.45 1.09 16.87
C ILE A 449 12.41 0.79 18.02
N PRO A 450 12.14 -0.25 18.83
CA PRO A 450 13.05 -0.62 19.91
C PRO A 450 14.37 -1.17 19.34
N LEU A 451 15.49 -0.72 19.89
CA LEU A 451 16.82 -1.29 19.65
C LEU A 451 17.27 -2.07 20.89
N ARG A 452 18.58 -2.31 21.05
CA ARG A 452 19.12 -2.83 22.31
C ARG A 452 19.04 -1.72 23.36
N PRO A 453 18.43 -1.96 24.54
CA PRO A 453 18.39 -0.98 25.62
C PRO A 453 19.78 -0.37 25.90
N PRO A 454 19.87 0.94 26.14
CA PRO A 454 18.76 1.89 26.36
C PRO A 454 18.18 2.52 25.08
N TYR A 455 18.58 2.08 23.89
CA TYR A 455 18.30 2.81 22.65
C TYR A 455 16.95 2.47 22.01
N SER A 456 16.33 3.47 21.39
CA SER A 456 15.14 3.33 20.53
C SER A 456 15.18 4.41 19.43
N VAL A 457 14.40 4.24 18.37
CA VAL A 457 14.15 5.27 17.35
C VAL A 457 12.67 5.60 17.33
N LEU A 458 12.33 6.83 17.69
CA LEU A 458 10.99 7.39 17.63
C LEU A 458 10.76 8.09 16.29
N GLU A 459 9.59 7.87 15.70
CA GLU A 459 9.10 8.57 14.53
C GLU A 459 8.42 9.88 14.92
N LYS A 460 8.75 10.96 14.19
CA LYS A 460 8.04 12.23 14.24
C LYS A 460 7.56 12.62 12.84
N LYS A 461 6.45 13.34 12.78
CA LYS A 461 5.81 13.82 11.56
C LYS A 461 6.02 15.31 11.38
N TYR A 462 6.40 15.72 10.17
CA TYR A 462 6.47 17.11 9.71
C TYR A 462 5.64 17.26 8.43
N LYS A 463 4.52 17.99 8.52
CA LYS A 463 3.59 18.22 7.41
C LYS A 463 3.12 19.69 7.41
N PRO A 464 3.93 20.63 6.92
CA PRO A 464 3.60 22.05 6.95
C PRO A 464 2.47 22.43 5.99
N ASN A 465 2.24 21.64 4.94
CA ASN A 465 1.17 21.83 3.98
C ASN A 465 0.79 20.47 3.34
N ARG A 466 -0.17 20.45 2.40
CA ARG A 466 -0.66 19.24 1.75
C ARG A 466 0.38 18.53 0.88
N ASP A 467 1.23 19.30 0.21
CA ASP A 467 2.18 18.82 -0.79
C ASP A 467 3.54 18.43 -0.15
N TYR A 468 3.68 18.51 1.18
CA TYR A 468 4.93 18.20 1.89
C TYR A 468 4.68 17.34 3.12
N LEU A 469 5.19 16.10 3.14
CA LEU A 469 5.03 15.15 4.24
C LEU A 469 6.33 14.41 4.53
N VAL A 470 6.88 14.57 5.73
CA VAL A 470 8.11 13.90 6.15
C VAL A 470 7.89 13.19 7.48
N TYR A 471 8.23 11.92 7.53
CA TYR A 471 8.46 11.19 8.77
C TYR A 471 9.97 11.11 9.02
N TYR A 472 10.42 11.57 10.18
CA TYR A 472 11.84 11.66 10.53
C TYR A 472 12.15 10.98 11.87
N PRO A 473 13.36 10.43 12.04
CA PRO A 473 13.77 9.73 13.24
C PRO A 473 14.21 10.68 14.35
N VAL A 474 13.91 10.29 15.59
CA VAL A 474 14.47 10.82 16.84
C VAL A 474 15.04 9.63 17.62
N VAL A 475 16.34 9.65 17.89
CA VAL A 475 17.02 8.61 18.65
C VAL A 475 16.93 8.91 20.15
N GLU A 476 16.46 7.94 20.93
CA GLU A 476 16.45 7.97 22.39
C GLU A 476 17.53 7.05 22.98
N GLY A 477 17.86 7.26 24.26
CA GLY A 477 18.84 6.44 24.98
C GLY A 477 20.30 6.93 24.92
N ILE A 478 20.59 8.01 24.21
CA ILE A 478 21.89 8.68 24.27
C ILE A 478 22.02 9.38 25.64
N ALA A 479 23.03 8.97 26.42
CA ALA A 479 23.14 9.36 27.84
C ALA A 479 23.41 10.86 28.08
N ILE A 480 24.13 11.51 27.16
CA ILE A 480 24.48 12.93 27.29
C ILE A 480 23.43 13.76 26.56
N THR A 481 22.67 14.58 27.29
CA THR A 481 21.54 15.37 26.77
C THR A 481 21.92 16.27 25.59
N ASP A 482 23.05 16.98 25.67
CA ASP A 482 23.49 17.87 24.60
C ASP A 482 23.85 17.09 23.33
N VAL A 483 24.53 15.96 23.48
CA VAL A 483 24.85 15.04 22.37
C VAL A 483 23.57 14.49 21.75
N SER A 484 22.60 14.08 22.57
CA SER A 484 21.29 13.61 22.10
C SER A 484 20.57 14.69 21.28
N ARG A 485 20.58 15.94 21.77
CA ARG A 485 20.01 17.08 21.05
C ARG A 485 20.70 17.30 19.70
N GLU A 486 22.03 17.37 19.67
CA GLU A 486 22.80 17.57 18.44
C GLU A 486 22.56 16.48 17.39
N VAL A 487 22.51 15.21 17.82
CA VAL A 487 22.19 14.08 16.93
C VAL A 487 20.80 14.24 16.33
N ASN A 488 19.80 14.55 17.16
CA ASN A 488 18.41 14.64 16.74
C ASN A 488 18.12 15.88 15.88
N ASP A 489 18.74 17.03 16.18
CA ASP A 489 18.66 18.23 15.35
C ASP A 489 19.27 17.95 13.96
N LYS A 490 20.42 17.28 13.91
CA LYS A 490 21.05 16.89 12.64
C LYS A 490 20.19 15.90 11.85
N LEU A 491 19.58 14.90 12.51
CA LEU A 491 18.67 13.95 11.85
C LEU A 491 17.44 14.65 11.28
N ARG A 492 16.85 15.60 12.01
CA ARG A 492 15.73 16.42 11.53
C ARG A 492 16.10 17.23 10.29
N SER A 493 17.28 17.87 10.32
CA SER A 493 17.80 18.65 9.19
C SER A 493 18.06 17.78 7.95
N LEU A 494 18.75 16.65 8.13
CA LEU A 494 19.03 15.69 7.03
C LEU A 494 17.75 15.07 6.45
N SER A 495 16.69 14.93 7.24
CA SER A 495 15.38 14.46 6.78
C SER A 495 14.58 15.54 6.03
N LEU A 496 15.09 16.78 5.97
CA LEU A 496 14.39 17.94 5.42
C LEU A 496 13.05 18.23 6.16
N ALA A 497 13.04 18.05 7.48
CA ALA A 497 11.89 18.26 8.36
C ALA A 497 11.88 19.65 9.06
N GLU A 498 12.44 20.64 8.37
CA GLU A 498 12.52 22.05 8.78
C GLU A 498 12.66 22.96 7.55
N GLY A 499 12.15 24.19 7.64
CA GLY A 499 12.31 25.24 6.63
C GLY A 499 11.59 25.01 5.29
N ALA A 500 11.78 23.85 4.67
CA ALA A 500 11.17 23.43 3.41
C ALA A 500 9.64 23.27 3.54
N GLY A 501 8.91 23.66 2.49
CA GLY A 501 7.44 23.60 2.48
C GLY A 501 6.73 24.71 3.28
N THR A 502 7.47 25.67 3.86
CA THR A 502 6.87 26.83 4.57
C THR A 502 6.32 27.90 3.62
N GLY A 503 6.61 27.83 2.32
CA GLY A 503 6.14 28.77 1.29
C GLY A 503 4.67 28.62 0.87
N GLY A 504 3.94 27.62 1.38
CA GLY A 504 2.55 27.36 0.99
C GLY A 504 2.38 27.12 -0.52
N GLY A 505 1.22 27.47 -1.09
CA GLY A 505 0.83 27.23 -2.49
C GLY A 505 1.69 27.85 -3.59
N THR A 506 2.86 28.42 -3.26
CA THR A 506 3.88 28.89 -4.21
C THR A 506 4.90 27.80 -4.61
N GLN A 507 4.92 26.68 -3.89
CA GLN A 507 5.83 25.56 -4.20
C GLN A 507 5.41 24.87 -5.51
N ASP A 508 6.38 24.55 -6.37
CA ASP A 508 6.20 23.92 -7.69
C ASP A 508 6.44 22.40 -7.67
N PHE A 509 6.49 21.81 -6.47
CA PHE A 509 6.69 20.37 -6.26
C PHE A 509 5.93 19.85 -5.04
N SER A 510 5.73 18.53 -5.00
CA SER A 510 5.43 17.80 -3.77
C SER A 510 6.65 17.03 -3.27
N TYR A 511 6.73 16.80 -1.96
CA TYR A 511 7.80 16.03 -1.32
C TYR A 511 7.24 15.07 -0.28
N THR A 512 7.60 13.81 -0.40
CA THR A 512 7.41 12.81 0.65
C THR A 512 8.76 12.35 1.17
N GLY A 513 8.88 12.10 2.48
CA GLY A 513 10.08 11.56 3.11
C GLY A 513 9.77 10.59 4.25
N ASP A 514 10.61 9.59 4.40
CA ASP A 514 10.50 8.55 5.43
C ASP A 514 11.90 8.05 5.83
N PHE A 515 11.96 7.20 6.86
CA PHE A 515 13.20 6.57 7.30
C PHE A 515 13.02 5.11 7.67
N ALA A 516 14.14 4.39 7.66
CA ALA A 516 14.25 3.02 8.16
C ALA A 516 15.53 2.83 8.97
N VAL A 517 15.50 1.92 9.95
CA VAL A 517 16.73 1.38 10.54
C VAL A 517 17.30 0.39 9.53
N SER A 518 18.49 0.69 9.01
CA SER A 518 19.18 -0.15 8.03
C SER A 518 20.12 -1.14 8.71
N PHE A 519 20.79 -0.70 9.78
CA PHE A 519 21.67 -1.56 10.56
C PHE A 519 21.80 -1.06 12.00
N PHE A 520 21.84 -1.97 12.96
CA PHE A 520 22.17 -1.63 14.35
C PHE A 520 22.96 -2.77 14.99
N ARG A 521 24.16 -2.45 15.47
CA ARG A 521 25.02 -3.39 16.19
C ARG A 521 25.92 -2.66 17.17
N LYS A 522 26.06 -3.22 18.38
CA LYS A 522 26.77 -2.62 19.52
C LYS A 522 26.27 -1.19 19.81
N VAL A 523 26.92 -0.18 19.28
CA VAL A 523 26.58 1.25 19.45
C VAL A 523 26.50 2.00 18.11
N LEU A 524 26.75 1.34 16.97
CA LEU A 524 26.50 1.91 15.66
C LEU A 524 25.03 1.76 15.30
N LEU A 525 24.39 2.88 14.98
CA LEU A 525 23.09 2.94 14.33
C LEU A 525 23.27 3.48 12.91
N VAL A 526 22.77 2.74 11.94
CA VAL A 526 22.66 3.17 10.54
C VAL A 526 21.20 3.40 10.19
N LEU A 527 20.84 4.65 9.90
CA LEU A 527 19.50 5.02 9.45
C LEU A 527 19.54 5.35 7.96
N GLU A 528 18.64 4.75 7.19
CA GLU A 528 18.30 5.20 5.84
C GLU A 528 17.26 6.31 5.93
N LEU A 529 17.58 7.50 5.42
CA LEU A 529 16.66 8.60 5.21
C LEU A 529 16.34 8.64 3.72
N SER A 530 15.05 8.53 3.39
CA SER A 530 14.56 8.45 2.02
C SER A 530 13.60 9.59 1.73
N GLY A 531 13.58 10.03 0.48
CA GLY A 531 12.66 11.08 0.03
C GLY A 531 12.29 10.93 -1.42
N TYR A 532 11.23 11.61 -1.84
CA TYR A 532 10.78 11.66 -3.22
C TYR A 532 10.26 13.07 -3.52
N ARG A 533 11.00 13.81 -4.35
CA ARG A 533 10.62 15.15 -4.81
C ARG A 533 9.97 15.03 -6.18
N TYR A 534 8.70 15.42 -6.29
CA TYR A 534 7.96 15.41 -7.54
C TYR A 534 7.63 16.85 -7.98
N PRO A 535 8.40 17.44 -8.93
CA PRO A 535 7.97 18.67 -9.60
C PRO A 535 6.63 18.44 -10.30
N PHE A 536 5.67 19.33 -10.10
CA PHE A 536 4.34 19.15 -10.69
C PHE A 536 4.41 19.16 -12.22
N GLY A 537 3.80 18.17 -12.86
CA GLY A 537 3.78 18.03 -14.32
C GLY A 537 5.03 17.37 -14.91
N ALA A 538 6.01 16.99 -14.10
CA ALA A 538 7.13 16.16 -14.56
C ALA A 538 6.68 14.72 -14.85
N ALA A 539 7.42 14.01 -15.72
CA ALA A 539 7.14 12.61 -16.03
C ALA A 539 7.30 11.69 -14.81
N HIS A 540 8.26 12.00 -13.94
CA HIS A 540 8.47 11.35 -12.64
C HIS A 540 9.17 12.33 -11.68
N GLY A 541 9.21 11.96 -10.40
CA GLY A 541 9.97 12.66 -9.38
C GLY A 541 11.38 12.10 -9.25
N MET A 542 12.17 12.70 -8.36
CA MET A 542 13.52 12.26 -8.05
C MET A 542 13.58 11.74 -6.62
N PRO A 543 13.95 10.47 -6.41
CA PRO A 543 14.16 9.96 -5.07
C PRO A 543 15.48 10.46 -4.50
N THR A 544 15.53 10.60 -3.18
CA THR A 544 16.74 10.89 -2.40
C THR A 544 16.96 9.75 -1.41
N ARG A 545 18.22 9.41 -1.15
CA ARG A 545 18.61 8.40 -0.17
C ARG A 545 19.90 8.82 0.52
N ILE A 546 19.88 8.87 1.84
CA ILE A 546 21.02 9.21 2.69
C ILE A 546 21.12 8.17 3.79
N TYR A 547 22.30 7.58 3.99
CA TYR A 547 22.57 6.77 5.18
C TYR A 547 23.38 7.56 6.20
N THR A 548 22.92 7.54 7.44
CA THR A 548 23.63 8.16 8.58
C THR A 548 24.28 7.06 9.41
N HIS A 549 25.54 7.24 9.81
CA HIS A 549 26.31 6.25 10.59
C HIS A 549 26.63 6.84 11.95
N ILE A 550 25.83 6.54 12.97
CA ILE A 550 25.84 7.25 14.24
C ILE A 550 26.39 6.36 15.34
N ASN A 551 27.43 6.81 16.02
CA ASN A 551 27.86 6.20 17.28
C ASN A 551 26.98 6.72 18.42
N LEU A 552 26.08 5.88 18.93
CA LEU A 552 25.12 6.27 19.97
C LEU A 552 25.75 6.52 21.35
N LYS A 553 27.04 6.23 21.54
CA LYS A 553 27.76 6.53 22.78
C LYS A 553 28.20 7.99 22.86
N ASN A 554 28.59 8.59 21.75
CA ASN A 554 29.17 9.94 21.69
C ASN A 554 28.54 10.86 20.64
N GLY A 555 27.55 10.39 19.87
CA GLY A 555 26.83 11.14 18.84
C GLY A 555 27.60 11.41 17.55
N ARG A 556 28.80 10.83 17.37
CA ARG A 556 29.60 11.05 16.16
C ARG A 556 28.91 10.43 14.94
N PHE A 557 28.85 11.21 13.85
CA PHE A 557 28.44 10.74 12.52
C PHE A 557 29.70 10.41 11.71
N TYR A 558 29.82 9.16 11.24
CA TYR A 558 30.95 8.73 10.42
C TYR A 558 30.75 9.02 8.93
N ARG A 559 31.85 9.34 8.27
CA ARG A 559 32.00 9.40 6.81
C ARG A 559 32.73 8.16 6.31
N LEU A 560 32.74 7.95 4.99
CA LEU A 560 33.38 6.77 4.38
C LEU A 560 34.85 6.64 4.80
N GLY A 561 35.59 7.75 4.79
CA GLY A 561 37.00 7.78 5.18
C GLY A 561 37.29 7.36 6.63
N ASP A 562 36.33 7.51 7.55
CA ASP A 562 36.52 7.13 8.97
C ASP A 562 36.70 5.61 9.16
N LEU A 563 36.31 4.80 8.17
CA LEU A 563 36.44 3.34 8.21
C LEU A 563 37.89 2.89 7.96
N PHE A 564 38.71 3.74 7.33
CA PHE A 564 40.00 3.36 6.77
C PHE A 564 41.18 3.96 7.54
N LYS A 565 42.35 3.33 7.44
CA LYS A 565 43.59 3.83 8.04
C LYS A 565 43.94 5.20 7.44
N PRO A 566 44.44 6.16 8.24
CA PRO A 566 44.93 7.44 7.73
C PRO A 566 45.96 7.25 6.62
N GLY A 567 45.83 8.00 5.52
CA GLY A 567 46.72 7.91 4.34
C GLY A 567 46.54 6.66 3.46
N SER A 568 45.61 5.76 3.80
CA SER A 568 45.30 4.61 2.93
C SER A 568 44.69 5.06 1.60
N LYS A 569 44.99 4.34 0.53
CA LYS A 569 44.47 4.60 -0.83
C LYS A 569 43.08 3.98 -1.04
N TYR A 570 42.19 4.12 -0.07
CA TYR A 570 40.89 3.44 -0.11
C TYR A 570 40.04 3.87 -1.31
N VAL A 571 40.00 5.16 -1.65
CA VAL A 571 39.26 5.67 -2.82
C VAL A 571 39.68 4.95 -4.10
N GLN A 572 40.99 4.81 -4.33
CA GLN A 572 41.53 4.09 -5.48
C GLN A 572 41.12 2.60 -5.44
N LYS A 573 41.36 1.92 -4.30
CA LYS A 573 41.07 0.48 -4.19
C LYS A 573 39.58 0.17 -4.37
N LEU A 574 38.70 0.95 -3.77
CA LEU A 574 37.25 0.79 -3.90
C LEU A 574 36.79 1.10 -5.33
N SER A 575 37.38 2.11 -5.97
CA SER A 575 37.11 2.42 -7.38
C SER A 575 37.47 1.24 -8.30
N ASP A 576 38.63 0.63 -8.06
CA ASP A 576 39.08 -0.54 -8.83
C ASP A 576 38.14 -1.74 -8.63
N ILE A 577 37.60 -1.95 -7.42
CA ILE A 577 36.65 -3.04 -7.13
C ILE A 577 35.34 -2.81 -7.88
N VAL A 578 34.73 -1.62 -7.75
CA VAL A 578 33.47 -1.28 -8.43
C VAL A 578 33.64 -1.33 -9.96
N GLY A 579 34.73 -0.78 -10.49
CA GLY A 579 35.02 -0.83 -11.92
C GLY A 579 35.15 -2.28 -12.44
N LYS A 580 35.72 -3.19 -11.65
CA LYS A 580 35.77 -4.62 -11.98
C LYS A 580 34.41 -5.30 -11.92
N GLN A 581 33.57 -4.95 -10.95
CA GLN A 581 32.20 -5.47 -10.86
C GLN A 581 31.40 -5.04 -12.10
N ILE A 582 31.42 -3.76 -12.45
CA ILE A 582 30.77 -3.23 -13.66
C ILE A 582 31.27 -3.93 -14.94
N ALA A 583 32.57 -4.20 -15.03
CA ALA A 583 33.15 -4.78 -16.25
C ALA A 583 32.92 -6.29 -16.41
N ASN A 584 32.68 -7.04 -15.33
CA ASN A 584 32.74 -8.50 -15.34
C ASN A 584 31.50 -9.19 -14.79
N ASP A 585 30.59 -8.47 -14.13
CA ASP A 585 29.39 -9.05 -13.53
C ASP A 585 28.12 -8.61 -14.30
N PRO A 586 27.44 -9.54 -15.00
CA PRO A 586 26.28 -9.24 -15.83
C PRO A 586 25.12 -8.57 -15.07
N GLN A 587 25.08 -8.66 -13.74
CA GLN A 587 24.07 -7.95 -12.96
C GLN A 587 24.15 -6.43 -13.14
N TYR A 588 25.30 -5.90 -13.59
CA TYR A 588 25.54 -4.47 -13.79
C TYR A 588 25.52 -4.03 -15.26
N ASP A 589 25.01 -4.86 -16.18
CA ASP A 589 24.93 -4.55 -17.62
C ASP A 589 24.07 -3.30 -17.95
N TYR A 590 23.25 -2.85 -16.99
CA TYR A 590 22.46 -1.63 -17.10
C TYR A 590 23.27 -0.34 -16.89
N VAL A 591 24.52 -0.43 -16.40
CA VAL A 591 25.38 0.74 -16.19
C VAL A 591 25.78 1.31 -17.55
N PHE A 592 25.68 2.63 -17.69
CA PHE A 592 26.00 3.27 -18.96
C PHE A 592 27.48 3.06 -19.33
N PRO A 593 27.78 2.71 -20.60
CA PRO A 593 29.16 2.57 -21.04
C PRO A 593 29.97 3.85 -20.78
N ASN A 594 31.17 3.70 -20.24
CA ASN A 594 32.14 4.77 -19.99
C ASN A 594 31.72 5.89 -19.00
N THR A 595 30.62 5.76 -18.27
CA THR A 595 30.19 6.79 -17.28
C THR A 595 30.88 6.64 -15.93
N TYR A 596 31.21 5.43 -15.51
CA TYR A 596 31.90 5.19 -14.25
C TYR A 596 33.35 5.70 -14.31
N LYS A 597 33.69 6.68 -13.46
CA LYS A 597 35.04 7.30 -13.38
C LYS A 597 35.78 7.03 -12.07
N GLY A 598 35.27 6.13 -11.23
CA GLY A 598 35.73 5.96 -9.86
C GLY A 598 34.77 6.59 -8.85
N ILE A 599 35.02 6.34 -7.56
CA ILE A 599 34.22 6.88 -6.46
C ILE A 599 34.80 8.22 -5.96
N SER A 600 33.96 9.02 -5.30
CA SER A 600 34.42 10.21 -4.58
C SER A 600 34.91 9.89 -3.15
N VAL A 601 35.61 10.84 -2.51
CA VAL A 601 36.08 10.70 -1.12
C VAL A 601 34.92 10.57 -0.11
N ASP A 602 33.80 11.23 -0.41
CA ASP A 602 32.57 11.20 0.38
C ASP A 602 31.47 10.43 -0.36
N GLN A 603 31.82 9.38 -1.10
CA GLN A 603 30.85 8.55 -1.85
C GLN A 603 29.74 8.07 -0.90
N PRO A 604 28.46 8.20 -1.28
CA PRO A 604 27.36 7.63 -0.52
C PRO A 604 27.54 6.13 -0.30
N PHE A 605 27.36 5.70 0.95
CA PHE A 605 27.62 4.33 1.37
C PHE A 605 26.72 3.92 2.51
N TYR A 606 26.65 2.61 2.76
CA TYR A 606 26.18 2.04 4.03
C TYR A 606 26.98 0.79 4.39
N VAL A 607 26.77 0.27 5.60
CA VAL A 607 27.48 -0.89 6.12
C VAL A 607 26.53 -1.88 6.79
N ASP A 608 26.88 -3.16 6.74
CA ASP A 608 26.28 -4.19 7.59
C ASP A 608 27.38 -4.95 8.36
N GLY A 609 27.08 -6.15 8.87
CA GLY A 609 28.04 -6.96 9.62
C GLY A 609 29.15 -7.61 8.78
N GLU A 610 29.07 -7.56 7.44
CA GLU A 610 29.91 -8.34 6.52
C GLU A 610 30.53 -7.51 5.39
N ALA A 611 29.92 -6.39 5.01
CA ALA A 611 30.31 -5.64 3.83
C ALA A 611 30.08 -4.12 3.96
N LEU A 612 30.84 -3.40 3.15
CA LEU A 612 30.61 -2.02 2.76
C LEU A 612 29.78 -2.02 1.47
N TYR A 613 28.80 -1.14 1.37
CA TYR A 613 28.00 -0.95 0.16
C TYR A 613 28.17 0.48 -0.32
N LEU A 614 28.59 0.64 -1.58
CA LEU A 614 28.67 1.94 -2.24
C LEU A 614 27.51 2.09 -3.19
N TYR A 615 26.86 3.24 -3.21
CA TYR A 615 25.76 3.48 -4.12
C TYR A 615 25.86 4.81 -4.86
N PHE A 616 25.17 4.86 -5.99
CA PHE A 616 25.11 5.99 -6.91
C PHE A 616 23.66 6.48 -7.01
N ALA A 617 23.47 7.78 -7.21
CA ALA A 617 22.14 8.34 -7.40
C ALA A 617 21.54 7.90 -8.75
N PRO A 618 20.20 7.89 -8.90
CA PRO A 618 19.58 7.70 -10.20
C PRO A 618 20.15 8.68 -11.23
N TYR A 619 20.38 8.21 -12.46
CA TYR A 619 21.05 8.93 -13.55
C TYR A 619 22.53 9.23 -13.40
N GLU A 620 23.15 8.95 -12.26
CA GLU A 620 24.59 9.24 -12.08
C GLU A 620 25.45 8.36 -13.00
N ILE A 621 25.19 7.06 -13.02
CA ILE A 621 25.91 6.10 -13.87
C ILE A 621 24.98 5.12 -14.62
N ALA A 622 23.67 5.16 -14.37
CA ALA A 622 22.69 4.18 -14.86
C ALA A 622 21.31 4.86 -15.08
N PRO A 623 20.39 4.26 -15.87
CA PRO A 623 19.06 4.83 -16.08
C PRO A 623 18.25 4.85 -14.78
N TYR A 624 17.22 5.70 -14.70
CA TYR A 624 16.33 5.81 -13.53
C TYR A 624 15.73 4.48 -13.09
N ALA A 625 15.39 3.60 -14.04
CA ALA A 625 14.83 2.29 -13.75
C ALA A 625 15.76 1.38 -12.92
N ALA A 626 17.08 1.62 -12.96
CA ALA A 626 18.04 0.92 -12.10
C ALA A 626 18.02 1.42 -10.64
N GLY A 627 17.27 2.48 -10.32
CA GLY A 627 17.17 3.06 -8.99
C GLY A 627 18.51 3.63 -8.51
N PHE A 628 19.02 3.12 -7.40
CA PHE A 628 20.33 3.45 -6.86
C PHE A 628 21.30 2.28 -7.11
N PRO A 629 22.10 2.31 -8.19
CA PRO A 629 23.11 1.27 -8.43
C PRO A 629 23.97 1.09 -7.18
N THR A 630 24.01 -0.14 -6.66
CA THR A 630 24.63 -0.46 -5.38
C THR A 630 25.63 -1.60 -5.55
N PHE A 631 26.83 -1.40 -5.02
CA PHE A 631 27.97 -2.30 -5.17
C PHE A 631 28.40 -2.80 -3.80
N ARG A 632 28.32 -4.13 -3.61
CA ARG A 632 28.72 -4.80 -2.37
C ARG A 632 30.21 -5.06 -2.37
N ILE A 633 30.90 -4.67 -1.30
CA ILE A 633 32.33 -4.84 -1.10
C ILE A 633 32.55 -5.57 0.24
N PRO A 634 32.76 -6.90 0.22
CA PRO A 634 33.01 -7.68 1.43
C PRO A 634 34.22 -7.13 2.20
N TYR A 635 34.12 -7.07 3.54
CA TYR A 635 35.24 -6.57 4.35
C TYR A 635 36.51 -7.41 4.16
N ALA A 636 36.38 -8.70 3.89
CA ALA A 636 37.51 -9.58 3.59
C ALA A 636 38.40 -9.06 2.44
N GLU A 637 37.82 -8.40 1.43
CA GLU A 637 38.56 -7.86 0.27
C GLU A 637 39.33 -6.57 0.58
N ILE A 638 38.91 -5.85 1.61
CA ILE A 638 39.45 -4.52 1.98
C ILE A 638 40.01 -4.46 3.40
N MET A 639 40.09 -5.58 4.12
CA MET A 639 40.48 -5.64 5.53
C MET A 639 41.86 -5.02 5.79
N GLY A 640 42.79 -5.15 4.84
CA GLY A 640 44.12 -4.53 4.95
C GLY A 640 44.09 -3.00 5.02
N LEU A 641 43.03 -2.36 4.52
CA LEU A 641 42.84 -0.92 4.52
C LEU A 641 42.01 -0.41 5.70
N ILE A 642 41.16 -1.27 6.27
CA ILE A 642 40.26 -0.92 7.38
C ILE A 642 41.07 -0.59 8.63
N SER A 643 40.71 0.50 9.32
CA SER A 643 41.26 0.83 10.63
C SER A 643 40.54 0.00 11.69
N THR A 644 41.01 -1.21 11.96
CA THR A 644 40.34 -2.13 12.91
C THR A 644 40.37 -1.62 14.34
N GLU A 645 41.37 -0.84 14.73
CA GLU A 645 41.41 -0.13 16.02
C GLU A 645 40.64 1.21 15.98
N GLY A 646 40.15 1.59 14.80
CA GLY A 646 39.42 2.83 14.57
C GLY A 646 38.03 2.80 15.20
N GLU A 647 37.59 3.97 15.66
CA GLU A 647 36.33 4.15 16.37
C GLU A 647 35.12 3.67 15.55
N PHE A 648 35.11 3.92 14.23
CA PHE A 648 34.02 3.48 13.36
C PHE A 648 33.93 1.95 13.33
N TRP A 649 35.03 1.23 13.05
CA TRP A 649 35.02 -0.24 13.05
C TRP A 649 34.58 -0.84 14.40
N GLN A 650 35.17 -0.34 15.49
CA GLN A 650 34.88 -0.80 16.86
C GLN A 650 33.44 -0.50 17.31
N SER A 651 32.75 0.43 16.65
CA SER A 651 31.36 0.76 16.98
C SER A 651 30.37 -0.37 16.64
N PHE A 652 30.75 -1.34 15.79
CA PHE A 652 29.91 -2.47 15.38
C PHE A 652 30.60 -3.84 15.31
N HIS A 653 31.94 -3.91 15.17
CA HIS A 653 32.73 -5.14 15.36
C HIS A 653 33.34 -5.21 16.74
#